data_AF-A0A9P5VY90-F1
#
_entry.id   AF-A0A9P5VY90-F1
#
_cell.length_a   1.000
_cell.length_b   1.000
_cell.length_c   1.000
_cell.angle_alpha   90.00
_cell.angle_beta   90.00
_cell.angle_gamma   90.00
#
_symmetry.space_group_name_H-M   'P 1'
#
loop_
_entity.id
_entity.type
_entity.pdbx_description
1 polymer ?
#
loop_
_entity_poly.entity_id
_entity_poly.type
_entity_poly.pdbx_seq_one_letter_code
_entity_poly.pdbx_strand_id
1 'polypeptide(L)'
;MARKSKSSKNNAELRKHKKQLLLPSATLVATAAMKAAIEACEAKVDAIVAECIENNCKFRDQKFEVLMDRLDCLYSDLKKDEEYTDIAGTKRVPELFRNPVFFLNGANPEDIKQGCIGDCWFLAALAVVSNIPGLLEKLCVKRNEEIGVYGFIFFKDGDWVSTVVDDQLFYMVEPRSFKNSLYFGSCKEERETWLPLMEKAYAKIHGDYKTIEGGYTSEGIEDLTGGVASVIFTNDILDKNRLWEEMQNVNKTLLMGCAINYVDGDGQVDKHGIQRNHAYSVLRVAEIKGERLVEIRNPWGVIEWNGDWSDHSDKWTPELSKALGHKKDDDGRFWMSYKDFLRVFTVVETCRIFDDSWSVASSWIPYHVEPRSSGKFEFEIKKASETVVVLTLPDTRYRGASFTEYEYFPAFHIYDSENKLVKRSRPQPSYFQRSVNCDVKHLKPGKYTIVPMIRREQSDVKDMEKPDKPPKPDEKPETEEEKKAIYLFQQRKTRNIHNQSLARLQGRTLLGVDDEDYTDVKEPEEEDKWETTVGVRVYSHDPNARLEGHRGEHPDKKDKDKKDKKEKESDDEPDDPEAVTSTLVDKKSKPGKKSGEKDDKTSEKGDDKDNKEDDRTKGDEKDDKKDEKTKGDDKSDEGEKTKDE
;
A
#
# COMPACT_ATOMS: atom_id res chain seq x y z
N MET A 1 -38.96 -34.94 24.64
CA MET A 1 -37.51 -35.15 24.36
C MET A 1 -37.01 -34.51 23.05
N ALA A 2 -37.83 -34.32 22.01
CA ALA A 2 -37.40 -33.77 20.72
C ALA A 2 -36.93 -32.29 20.71
N ARG A 3 -37.38 -31.43 21.64
CA ARG A 3 -36.93 -30.02 21.75
C ARG A 3 -35.51 -29.87 22.31
N LYS A 4 -35.07 -30.78 23.19
CA LYS A 4 -33.70 -30.75 23.75
C LYS A 4 -32.64 -31.23 22.75
N SER A 5 -32.96 -32.18 21.86
CA SER A 5 -31.98 -32.66 20.86
C SER A 5 -31.76 -31.68 19.70
N LYS A 6 -32.78 -30.92 19.27
CA LYS A 6 -32.62 -29.82 18.30
C LYS A 6 -31.78 -28.66 18.87
N SER A 7 -31.99 -28.28 20.13
CA SER A 7 -31.18 -27.24 20.80
C SER A 7 -29.70 -27.66 20.96
N SER A 8 -29.44 -28.94 21.28
CA SER A 8 -28.09 -29.50 21.38
C SER A 8 -27.37 -29.57 20.03
N LYS A 9 -28.05 -30.00 18.95
CA LYS A 9 -27.50 -29.98 17.59
C LYS A 9 -27.22 -28.56 17.09
N ASN A 10 -28.12 -27.61 17.35
CA ASN A 10 -27.94 -26.21 16.95
C ASN A 10 -26.80 -25.53 17.71
N ASN A 11 -26.60 -25.84 19.00
CA ASN A 11 -25.43 -25.36 19.75
C ASN A 11 -24.13 -26.03 19.28
N ALA A 12 -24.19 -27.28 18.79
CA ALA A 12 -23.05 -27.93 18.19
C ALA A 12 -22.68 -27.32 16.82
N GLU A 13 -23.67 -26.93 16.00
CA GLU A 13 -23.43 -26.24 14.72
C GLU A 13 -22.91 -24.81 14.93
N LEU A 14 -23.46 -24.03 15.86
CA LEU A 14 -22.91 -22.70 16.21
C LEU A 14 -21.49 -22.81 16.80
N ARG A 15 -21.23 -23.83 17.63
CA ARG A 15 -19.87 -24.12 18.13
C ARG A 15 -18.94 -24.61 17.02
N LYS A 16 -19.46 -25.34 16.03
CA LYS A 16 -18.70 -25.79 14.86
C LYS A 16 -18.38 -24.61 13.94
N HIS A 17 -19.29 -23.66 13.75
CA HIS A 17 -19.06 -22.41 13.02
C HIS A 17 -18.10 -21.47 13.74
N LYS A 18 -18.23 -21.28 15.06
CA LYS A 18 -17.21 -20.55 15.85
C LYS A 18 -15.85 -21.24 15.86
N LYS A 19 -15.80 -22.58 15.84
CA LYS A 19 -14.56 -23.34 15.63
C LYS A 19 -13.97 -23.19 14.22
N GLN A 20 -14.78 -22.82 13.23
CA GLN A 20 -14.36 -22.68 11.83
C GLN A 20 -13.64 -21.36 11.54
N LEU A 21 -13.76 -20.39 12.47
CA LEU A 21 -13.04 -19.11 12.52
C LEU A 21 -11.73 -19.18 13.33
N LEU A 22 -11.36 -20.37 13.81
CA LEU A 22 -10.11 -20.55 14.54
C LEU A 22 -8.98 -20.73 13.55
N LEU A 23 -8.18 -19.68 13.41
CA LEU A 23 -6.81 -19.84 12.96
C LEU A 23 -6.04 -20.75 13.92
N PRO A 24 -5.10 -21.56 13.43
CA PRO A 24 -4.05 -22.11 14.27
C PRO A 24 -3.42 -20.98 15.10
N SER A 25 -3.02 -21.28 16.34
CA SER A 25 -2.46 -20.31 17.30
C SER A 25 -1.22 -19.54 16.79
N ALA A 26 -0.67 -19.89 15.63
CA ALA A 26 0.48 -19.27 14.98
C ALA A 26 0.07 -18.76 13.59
N THR A 27 -0.35 -17.49 13.50
CA THR A 27 -0.72 -16.85 12.23
C THR A 27 0.07 -15.61 11.88
N LEU A 28 0.76 -15.03 12.85
CA LEU A 28 1.84 -14.12 12.52
C LEU A 28 2.98 -15.01 12.04
N VAL A 29 3.66 -14.63 10.95
CA VAL A 29 4.82 -15.37 10.47
C VAL A 29 5.85 -15.38 11.60
N ALA A 30 5.85 -16.48 12.36
CA ALA A 30 6.60 -16.64 13.59
C ALA A 30 8.06 -16.93 13.24
N THR A 31 8.77 -15.89 12.82
CA THR A 31 10.20 -15.95 12.55
C THR A 31 10.99 -15.76 13.83
N ALA A 32 12.25 -16.20 13.84
CA ALA A 32 13.19 -15.83 14.90
C ALA A 32 13.30 -14.31 15.07
N ALA A 33 13.16 -13.56 13.96
CA ALA A 33 13.17 -12.11 13.97
C ALA A 33 11.93 -11.49 14.64
N MET A 34 10.75 -12.10 14.50
CA MET A 34 9.57 -11.67 15.25
C MET A 34 9.80 -11.75 16.76
N LYS A 35 10.36 -12.88 17.23
CA LYS A 35 10.69 -13.05 18.65
C LYS A 35 11.71 -12.01 19.12
N ALA A 36 12.74 -11.75 18.32
CA ALA A 36 13.74 -10.73 18.63
C ALA A 36 13.13 -9.32 18.69
N ALA A 37 12.20 -8.98 17.78
CA ALA A 37 11.49 -7.71 17.78
C ALA A 37 10.60 -7.54 19.01
N ILE A 38 9.91 -8.61 19.45
CA ILE A 38 9.14 -8.61 20.70
C ILE A 38 10.06 -8.34 21.89
N GLU A 39 11.13 -9.12 22.05
CA GLU A 39 12.05 -8.99 23.19
C GLU A 39 12.70 -7.59 23.24
N ALA A 40 13.09 -7.05 22.09
CA ALA A 40 13.64 -5.70 21.99
C ALA A 40 12.62 -4.62 22.39
N CYS A 41 11.38 -4.74 21.91
CA CYS A 41 10.30 -3.82 22.25
C CYS A 41 9.96 -3.87 23.73
N GLU A 42 9.86 -5.07 24.31
CA GLU A 42 9.58 -5.24 25.74
C GLU A 42 10.66 -4.61 26.62
N ALA A 43 11.94 -4.79 26.24
CA ALA A 43 13.06 -4.18 26.95
C ALA A 43 13.06 -2.65 26.83
N LYS A 44 12.72 -2.10 25.66
CA LYS A 44 12.60 -0.65 25.44
C LYS A 44 11.49 -0.05 26.29
N VAL A 45 10.32 -0.70 26.35
CA VAL A 45 9.22 -0.24 27.20
C VAL A 45 9.60 -0.28 28.68
N ASP A 46 10.29 -1.33 29.16
CA ASP A 46 10.77 -1.38 30.55
C ASP A 46 11.74 -0.26 30.89
N ALA A 47 12.69 0.03 30.00
CA ALA A 47 13.64 1.12 30.18
C ALA A 47 12.93 2.47 30.28
N ILE A 48 11.99 2.73 29.36
CA ILE A 48 11.17 3.96 29.37
C ILE A 48 10.35 4.07 30.66
N VAL A 49 9.73 2.98 31.11
CA VAL A 49 8.95 2.97 32.35
C VAL A 49 9.84 3.31 33.55
N ALA A 50 11.02 2.70 33.64
CA ALA A 50 11.96 2.97 34.73
C ALA A 50 12.40 4.44 34.75
N GLU A 51 12.77 5.00 33.59
CA GLU A 51 13.17 6.41 33.45
C GLU A 51 12.02 7.38 33.81
N CYS A 52 10.80 7.09 33.35
CA CYS A 52 9.63 7.93 33.64
C CYS A 52 9.28 7.92 35.13
N ILE A 53 9.41 6.77 35.80
CA ILE A 53 9.22 6.65 37.25
C ILE A 53 10.29 7.46 38.00
N GLU A 54 11.55 7.36 37.61
CA GLU A 54 12.66 8.12 38.23
C GLU A 54 12.46 9.63 38.07
N ASN A 55 12.06 10.07 36.89
CA ASN A 55 11.85 11.48 36.57
C ASN A 55 10.47 12.02 37.01
N ASN A 56 9.61 11.18 37.58
CA ASN A 56 8.22 11.52 37.95
C ASN A 56 7.45 12.19 36.80
N CYS A 57 7.53 11.61 35.60
CA CYS A 57 6.89 12.12 34.41
C CYS A 57 6.17 11.01 33.64
N LYS A 58 5.30 11.40 32.71
CA LYS A 58 4.73 10.48 31.71
C LYS A 58 5.65 10.40 30.51
N PHE A 59 5.60 9.27 29.81
CA PHE A 59 6.36 9.12 28.57
C PHE A 59 5.92 10.15 27.54
N ARG A 60 6.90 10.73 26.85
CA ARG A 60 6.73 11.61 25.70
C ARG A 60 7.60 11.08 24.57
N ASP A 61 6.98 10.79 23.44
CA ASP A 61 7.69 10.29 22.28
C ASP A 61 8.37 11.45 21.54
N GLN A 62 9.63 11.69 21.87
CA GLN A 62 10.41 12.78 21.26
C GLN A 62 10.59 12.63 19.75
N LYS A 63 10.46 11.41 19.21
CA LYS A 63 10.62 11.11 17.79
C LYS A 63 9.28 11.22 17.02
N PHE A 64 8.16 11.35 17.73
CA PHE A 64 6.82 11.56 17.17
C PHE A 64 6.01 12.48 18.10
N GLU A 65 6.51 13.70 18.30
CA GLU A 65 6.07 14.62 19.35
C GLU A 65 4.86 15.46 18.91
N VAL A 66 3.67 14.89 19.09
CA VAL A 66 2.40 15.49 18.65
C VAL A 66 2.04 16.82 19.34
N LEU A 67 2.58 17.12 20.54
CA LEU A 67 2.24 18.34 21.27
C LEU A 67 2.99 19.57 20.76
N MET A 68 4.28 19.41 20.42
CA MET A 68 5.18 20.52 20.11
C MET A 68 5.59 20.55 18.64
N ASP A 69 5.61 19.40 17.96
CA ASP A 69 5.97 19.28 16.55
C ASP A 69 4.85 18.58 15.76
N ARG A 70 3.65 19.16 15.81
CA ARG A 70 2.49 18.61 15.10
C ARG A 70 2.71 18.55 13.58
N LEU A 71 3.55 19.42 13.03
CA LEU A 71 3.79 19.47 11.58
C LEU A 71 4.50 18.21 11.10
N ASP A 72 5.53 17.77 11.82
CA ASP A 72 6.26 16.54 11.50
C ASP A 72 5.40 15.28 11.74
N CYS A 73 4.42 15.31 12.64
CA CYS A 73 3.53 14.16 12.86
C CYS A 73 2.34 14.08 11.89
N LEU A 74 1.88 15.22 11.37
CA LEU A 74 0.67 15.29 10.56
C LEU A 74 0.94 15.29 9.07
N TYR A 75 1.98 15.99 8.62
CA TYR A 75 2.15 16.30 7.19
C TYR A 75 3.38 15.66 6.57
N SER A 76 3.21 15.20 5.34
CA SER A 76 4.33 14.78 4.48
C SER A 76 4.96 15.98 3.76
N ASP A 77 4.26 17.11 3.63
CA ASP A 77 4.74 18.35 3.02
C ASP A 77 4.41 19.57 3.90
N LEU A 78 5.15 20.68 3.78
CA LEU A 78 4.84 21.91 4.53
C LEU A 78 3.70 22.71 3.91
N LYS A 79 2.76 22.08 3.20
CA LYS A 79 1.59 22.81 2.73
C LYS A 79 0.83 23.34 3.94
N LYS A 80 0.23 24.52 3.75
CA LYS A 80 -0.46 25.25 4.82
C LYS A 80 -1.41 24.32 5.56
N ASP A 81 -1.61 24.60 6.85
CA ASP A 81 -2.43 23.92 7.85
C ASP A 81 -3.92 23.70 7.46
N GLU A 82 -4.27 23.92 6.19
CA GLU A 82 -5.58 23.89 5.57
C GLU A 82 -6.21 22.48 5.53
N GLU A 83 -5.42 21.40 5.54
CA GLU A 83 -5.99 20.02 5.52
C GLU A 83 -6.50 19.54 6.89
N TYR A 84 -5.92 20.02 8.00
CA TYR A 84 -6.23 19.54 9.35
C TYR A 84 -6.74 20.66 10.27
N THR A 85 -7.43 21.67 9.71
CA THR A 85 -7.92 22.85 10.44
C THR A 85 -8.89 22.55 11.58
N ASP A 86 -9.55 21.39 11.51
CA ASP A 86 -10.56 20.96 12.47
C ASP A 86 -9.94 20.33 13.74
N ILE A 87 -8.60 20.11 13.75
CA ILE A 87 -7.89 19.66 14.95
C ILE A 87 -7.89 20.78 16.00
N ALA A 88 -8.51 20.49 17.15
CA ALA A 88 -8.55 21.43 18.27
C ALA A 88 -7.29 21.38 19.14
N GLY A 89 -6.57 20.26 19.15
CA GLY A 89 -5.32 20.10 19.88
C GLY A 89 -5.00 18.64 20.18
N THR A 90 -4.13 18.42 21.16
CA THR A 90 -3.77 17.09 21.67
C THR A 90 -4.08 16.97 23.16
N LYS A 91 -4.45 15.76 23.58
CA LYS A 91 -4.66 15.39 24.98
C LYS A 91 -4.24 13.95 25.21
N ARG A 92 -3.89 13.62 26.46
CA ARG A 92 -3.64 12.22 26.83
C ARG A 92 -4.94 11.44 26.97
N VAL A 93 -4.87 10.13 26.78
CA VAL A 93 -6.01 9.22 26.93
C VAL A 93 -6.79 9.44 28.25
N PRO A 94 -6.15 9.54 29.45
CA PRO A 94 -6.88 9.78 30.70
C PRO A 94 -7.52 11.17 30.84
N GLU A 95 -7.15 12.13 30.00
CA GLU A 95 -7.75 13.48 29.97
C GLU A 95 -8.96 13.55 29.03
N LEU A 96 -8.98 12.68 28.02
CA LEU A 96 -10.09 12.55 27.07
C LEU A 96 -11.23 11.70 27.63
N PHE A 97 -10.90 10.60 28.31
CA PHE A 97 -11.86 9.58 28.69
C PHE A 97 -11.82 9.25 30.19
N ARG A 98 -13.00 9.00 30.78
CA ARG A 98 -13.10 8.51 32.16
C ARG A 98 -12.86 7.01 32.20
N ASN A 99 -11.94 6.54 33.03
CA ASN A 99 -11.59 5.11 33.15
C ASN A 99 -11.31 4.46 31.78
N PRO A 100 -10.32 4.98 31.03
CA PRO A 100 -9.95 4.42 29.74
C PRO A 100 -9.42 3.00 29.92
N VAL A 101 -9.70 2.16 28.93
CA VAL A 101 -9.17 0.80 28.82
C VAL A 101 -8.54 0.64 27.45
N PHE A 102 -7.48 -0.14 27.36
CA PHE A 102 -6.87 -0.41 26.06
C PHE A 102 -7.76 -1.35 25.23
N PHE A 103 -8.10 -2.52 25.79
CA PHE A 103 -9.10 -3.44 25.26
C PHE A 103 -10.25 -3.60 26.25
N LEU A 104 -11.49 -3.48 25.79
CA LEU A 104 -12.66 -3.77 26.62
C LEU A 104 -12.99 -5.27 26.61
N ASN A 105 -13.07 -5.87 25.43
CA ASN A 105 -13.44 -7.28 25.23
C ASN A 105 -12.65 -7.93 24.09
N GLY A 106 -11.35 -7.61 24.04
CA GLY A 106 -10.47 -7.92 22.90
C GLY A 106 -10.71 -6.95 21.75
N ALA A 107 -9.86 -7.00 20.73
CA ALA A 107 -10.07 -6.21 19.53
C ALA A 107 -11.15 -6.86 18.66
N ASN A 108 -12.16 -6.10 18.26
CA ASN A 108 -13.21 -6.58 17.38
C ASN A 108 -13.39 -5.67 16.16
N PRO A 109 -13.88 -6.20 15.04
CA PRO A 109 -14.17 -5.38 13.88
C PRO A 109 -15.20 -4.30 14.20
N GLU A 110 -16.20 -4.63 15.03
CA GLU A 110 -17.30 -3.73 15.44
C GLU A 110 -16.80 -2.48 16.21
N ASP A 111 -15.59 -2.52 16.76
CA ASP A 111 -15.03 -1.40 17.50
C ASP A 111 -14.57 -0.30 16.53
N ILE A 112 -14.21 -0.61 15.29
CA ILE A 112 -13.48 0.31 14.42
C ILE A 112 -14.41 1.37 13.82
N LYS A 113 -14.09 2.66 14.05
CA LYS A 113 -14.67 3.79 13.33
C LYS A 113 -13.56 4.65 12.74
N GLN A 114 -13.66 4.92 11.45
CA GLN A 114 -12.75 5.83 10.77
C GLN A 114 -12.92 7.27 11.25
N GLY A 115 -11.79 7.98 11.34
CA GLY A 115 -11.75 9.42 11.58
C GLY A 115 -11.76 10.23 10.29
N CYS A 116 -11.09 11.38 10.33
CA CYS A 116 -11.15 12.40 9.28
C CYS A 116 -10.13 12.24 8.13
N ILE A 117 -9.34 11.16 8.08
CA ILE A 117 -8.34 10.93 7.02
C ILE A 117 -8.67 9.77 6.09
N GLY A 118 -8.02 9.74 4.93
CA GLY A 118 -8.21 8.75 3.86
C GLY A 118 -7.51 7.40 4.08
N ASP A 119 -7.41 6.91 5.31
CA ASP A 119 -6.70 5.68 5.68
C ASP A 119 -7.61 4.43 5.75
N CYS A 120 -8.79 4.49 5.11
CA CYS A 120 -9.82 3.45 5.15
C CYS A 120 -9.30 2.03 4.86
N TRP A 121 -8.28 1.93 4.01
CA TRP A 121 -7.61 0.68 3.65
C TRP A 121 -6.90 0.03 4.86
N PHE A 122 -6.30 0.82 5.73
CA PHE A 122 -5.66 0.34 6.97
C PHE A 122 -6.72 -0.06 8.01
N LEU A 123 -7.78 0.74 8.16
CA LEU A 123 -8.88 0.38 9.05
C LEU A 123 -9.64 -0.86 8.60
N ALA A 124 -9.82 -1.04 7.29
CA ALA A 124 -10.34 -2.27 6.71
C ALA A 124 -9.41 -3.45 7.00
N ALA A 125 -8.09 -3.27 6.97
CA ALA A 125 -7.12 -4.29 7.34
C ALA A 125 -7.21 -4.66 8.83
N LEU A 126 -7.28 -3.67 9.71
CA LEU A 126 -7.49 -3.86 11.15
C LEU A 126 -8.79 -4.63 11.43
N ALA A 127 -9.87 -4.33 10.70
CA ALA A 127 -11.14 -5.05 10.83
C ALA A 127 -11.04 -6.51 10.37
N VAL A 128 -10.24 -6.82 9.36
CA VAL A 128 -10.00 -8.21 8.94
C VAL A 128 -9.17 -8.96 9.99
N VAL A 129 -8.13 -8.32 10.53
CA VAL A 129 -7.22 -8.93 11.51
C VAL A 129 -7.88 -9.09 12.88
N SER A 130 -8.65 -8.12 13.35
CA SER A 130 -9.39 -8.20 14.63
C SER A 130 -10.58 -9.17 14.58
N ASN A 131 -11.08 -9.51 13.39
CA ASN A 131 -12.08 -10.57 13.22
C ASN A 131 -11.54 -11.95 13.62
N ILE A 132 -10.22 -12.08 13.73
CA ILE A 132 -9.55 -13.27 14.20
C ILE A 132 -9.23 -13.09 15.68
N PRO A 133 -9.85 -13.89 16.57
CA PRO A 133 -9.66 -13.73 18.00
C PRO A 133 -8.19 -13.82 18.41
N GLY A 134 -7.67 -12.79 19.09
CA GLY A 134 -6.32 -12.78 19.66
C GLY A 134 -5.20 -12.47 18.68
N LEU A 135 -5.48 -12.23 17.39
CA LEU A 135 -4.42 -11.97 16.42
C LEU A 135 -3.89 -10.54 16.54
N LEU A 136 -4.79 -9.56 16.61
CA LEU A 136 -4.40 -8.15 16.71
C LEU A 136 -3.72 -7.85 18.05
N GLU A 137 -4.17 -8.50 19.13
CA GLU A 137 -3.63 -8.33 20.48
C GLU A 137 -2.16 -8.71 20.58
N LYS A 138 -1.67 -9.62 19.73
CA LYS A 138 -0.24 -9.99 19.66
C LYS A 138 0.65 -8.88 19.11
N LEU A 139 0.07 -7.89 18.43
CA LEU A 139 0.84 -6.77 17.88
C LEU A 139 1.13 -5.70 18.94
N CYS A 140 0.33 -5.61 20.01
CA CYS A 140 0.64 -4.80 21.19
C CYS A 140 1.39 -5.67 22.20
N VAL A 141 2.72 -5.62 22.14
CA VAL A 141 3.59 -6.55 22.88
C VAL A 141 3.73 -6.18 24.35
N LYS A 142 3.76 -4.88 24.67
CA LYS A 142 3.89 -4.38 26.04
C LYS A 142 3.34 -2.99 26.17
N ARG A 143 2.79 -2.66 27.34
CA ARG A 143 2.26 -1.33 27.64
C ARG A 143 2.26 -1.05 29.13
N ASN A 144 2.27 0.23 29.47
CA ASN A 144 2.03 0.73 30.82
C ASN A 144 1.13 1.97 30.70
N GLU A 145 -0.16 1.80 31.01
CA GLU A 145 -1.18 2.84 30.87
C GLU A 145 -1.03 3.99 31.88
N GLU A 146 -0.38 3.75 33.03
CA GLU A 146 -0.12 4.80 34.02
C GLU A 146 0.93 5.80 33.52
N ILE A 147 2.03 5.27 32.96
CA ILE A 147 3.10 6.05 32.33
C ILE A 147 2.67 6.59 30.96
N GLY A 148 1.72 5.91 30.30
CA GLY A 148 1.23 6.26 28.97
C GLY A 148 2.18 5.83 27.85
N VAL A 149 2.77 4.64 27.95
CA VAL A 149 3.70 4.06 26.95
C VAL A 149 3.17 2.74 26.39
N TYR A 150 3.25 2.58 25.07
CA TYR A 150 2.70 1.43 24.35
C TYR A 150 3.70 0.97 23.29
N GLY A 151 4.12 -0.28 23.36
CA GLY A 151 4.99 -0.95 22.42
C GLY A 151 4.21 -1.84 21.45
N PHE A 152 4.49 -1.68 20.16
CA PHE A 152 3.89 -2.41 19.07
C PHE A 152 4.94 -3.08 18.19
N ILE A 153 4.51 -4.08 17.42
CA ILE A 153 5.30 -4.65 16.33
C ILE A 153 4.51 -4.64 15.02
N PHE A 154 5.20 -4.40 13.91
CA PHE A 154 4.65 -4.45 12.54
C PHE A 154 5.62 -5.19 11.64
N PHE A 155 5.13 -5.75 10.54
CA PHE A 155 5.94 -6.35 9.49
C PHE A 155 6.20 -5.30 8.40
N LYS A 156 7.46 -4.97 8.15
CA LYS A 156 7.86 -3.97 7.17
C LYS A 156 9.16 -4.37 6.50
N ASP A 157 9.21 -4.23 5.17
CA ASP A 157 10.41 -4.54 4.37
C ASP A 157 10.93 -5.97 4.59
N GLY A 158 10.01 -6.93 4.78
CA GLY A 158 10.34 -8.35 4.92
C GLY A 158 10.76 -8.79 6.33
N ASP A 159 10.71 -7.91 7.33
CA ASP A 159 11.03 -8.23 8.72
C ASP A 159 10.09 -7.57 9.74
N TRP A 160 10.13 -8.03 10.99
CA TRP A 160 9.35 -7.46 12.10
C TRP A 160 10.09 -6.30 12.76
N VAL A 161 9.42 -5.16 12.85
CA VAL A 161 9.91 -3.92 13.47
C VAL A 161 9.13 -3.61 14.73
N SER A 162 9.81 -3.12 15.75
CA SER A 162 9.15 -2.59 16.95
C SER A 162 9.01 -1.08 16.89
N THR A 163 7.91 -0.54 17.40
CA THR A 163 7.71 0.90 17.59
C THR A 163 7.07 1.15 18.95
N VAL A 164 7.46 2.23 19.61
CA VAL A 164 6.91 2.63 20.92
C VAL A 164 6.31 4.03 20.77
N VAL A 165 5.10 4.23 21.28
CA VAL A 165 4.38 5.51 21.24
C VAL A 165 3.84 5.90 22.61
N ASP A 166 3.62 7.20 22.80
CA ASP A 166 2.91 7.74 23.96
C ASP A 166 1.38 7.81 23.74
N ASP A 167 0.63 8.10 24.82
CA ASP A 167 -0.84 8.20 24.82
C ASP A 167 -1.43 9.57 24.44
N GLN A 168 -0.65 10.47 23.83
CA GLN A 168 -1.17 11.74 23.33
C GLN A 168 -1.87 11.56 21.99
N LEU A 169 -3.13 11.99 21.89
CA LEU A 169 -3.96 11.85 20.71
C LEU A 169 -4.52 13.20 20.27
N PHE A 170 -4.69 13.36 18.97
CA PHE A 170 -5.36 14.52 18.37
C PHE A 170 -6.87 14.42 18.57
N TYR A 171 -7.47 15.53 18.97
CA TYR A 171 -8.92 15.62 19.15
C TYR A 171 -9.46 16.85 18.42
N MET A 172 -10.75 16.78 18.09
CA MET A 172 -11.55 17.88 17.58
C MET A 172 -12.70 18.17 18.53
N VAL A 173 -13.32 19.34 18.35
CA VAL A 173 -14.54 19.70 19.07
C VAL A 173 -15.69 19.60 18.09
N GLU A 174 -16.61 18.67 18.34
CA GLU A 174 -17.77 18.48 17.49
C GLU A 174 -18.62 19.76 17.43
N PRO A 175 -18.91 20.30 16.22
CA PRO A 175 -19.58 21.61 16.10
C PRO A 175 -20.97 21.68 16.74
N ARG A 176 -21.67 20.54 16.85
CA ARG A 176 -23.05 20.47 17.37
C ARG A 176 -23.12 20.15 18.86
N SER A 177 -22.32 19.20 19.32
CA SER A 177 -22.36 18.71 20.70
C SER A 177 -21.36 19.44 21.62
N PHE A 178 -20.40 20.16 21.04
CA PHE A 178 -19.24 20.75 21.73
C PHE A 178 -18.43 19.74 22.55
N LYS A 179 -18.54 18.46 22.22
CA LYS A 179 -17.81 17.38 22.85
C LYS A 179 -16.46 17.20 22.18
N ASN A 180 -15.44 16.85 22.96
CA ASN A 180 -14.17 16.40 22.40
C ASN A 180 -14.37 15.00 21.81
N SER A 181 -14.02 14.83 20.54
CA SER A 181 -13.94 13.54 19.85
C SER A 181 -12.54 13.36 19.28
N LEU A 182 -12.11 12.12 19.09
CA LEU A 182 -10.84 11.84 18.43
C LEU A 182 -10.92 12.27 16.95
N TYR A 183 -9.84 12.84 16.44
CA TYR A 183 -9.77 13.30 15.05
C TYR A 183 -9.56 12.15 14.06
N PHE A 184 -8.72 11.19 14.44
CA PHE A 184 -8.41 10.00 13.67
C PHE A 184 -9.31 8.81 14.08
N GLY A 185 -8.89 7.58 13.79
CA GLY A 185 -9.61 6.37 14.15
C GLY A 185 -10.00 6.31 15.63
N SER A 186 -11.22 5.82 15.91
CA SER A 186 -11.76 5.72 17.26
C SER A 186 -12.58 4.46 17.47
N CYS A 187 -12.60 3.96 18.70
CA CYS A 187 -13.42 2.80 19.04
C CYS A 187 -14.91 3.16 19.17
N LYS A 188 -15.80 2.19 18.93
CA LYS A 188 -17.26 2.37 19.09
C LYS A 188 -17.62 2.75 20.52
N GLU A 189 -17.00 2.10 21.50
CA GLU A 189 -16.97 2.55 22.90
C GLU A 189 -15.84 3.56 23.09
N GLU A 190 -16.18 4.78 23.50
CA GLU A 190 -15.23 5.90 23.58
C GLU A 190 -14.07 5.67 24.54
N ARG A 191 -14.26 4.84 25.57
CA ARG A 191 -13.22 4.54 26.56
C ARG A 191 -12.24 3.46 26.11
N GLU A 192 -12.53 2.78 25.01
CA GLU A 192 -11.62 1.80 24.41
C GLU A 192 -10.64 2.51 23.47
N THR A 193 -9.35 2.19 23.58
CA THR A 193 -8.29 3.04 23.01
C THR A 193 -7.24 2.29 22.18
N TRP A 194 -7.42 1.00 21.93
CA TRP A 194 -6.48 0.23 21.12
C TRP A 194 -6.35 0.78 19.69
N LEU A 195 -7.46 1.19 19.08
CA LEU A 195 -7.49 1.65 17.69
C LEU A 195 -6.68 2.93 17.47
N PRO A 196 -6.97 4.06 18.16
CA PRO A 196 -6.22 5.30 17.94
C PRO A 196 -4.72 5.15 18.24
N LEU A 197 -4.35 4.33 19.23
CA LEU A 197 -2.94 4.10 19.57
C LEU A 197 -2.23 3.20 18.54
N MET A 198 -2.93 2.20 17.98
CA MET A 198 -2.40 1.37 16.90
C MET A 198 -2.21 2.18 15.61
N GLU A 199 -3.19 2.99 15.24
CA GLU A 199 -3.13 3.90 14.09
C GLU A 199 -1.99 4.92 14.24
N LYS A 200 -1.82 5.49 15.44
CA LYS A 200 -0.66 6.36 15.74
C LYS A 200 0.67 5.64 15.56
N ALA A 201 0.80 4.43 16.10
CA ALA A 201 2.01 3.62 15.96
C ALA A 201 2.29 3.29 14.48
N TYR A 202 1.24 3.03 13.70
CA TYR A 202 1.33 2.82 12.27
C TYR A 202 1.76 4.08 11.51
N ALA A 203 1.15 5.23 11.79
CA ALA A 203 1.55 6.52 11.24
C ALA A 203 3.03 6.82 11.54
N LYS A 204 3.49 6.58 12.77
CA LYS A 204 4.90 6.77 13.15
C LYS A 204 5.88 5.95 12.30
N ILE A 205 5.62 4.67 12.05
CA ILE A 205 6.55 3.81 11.27
C ILE A 205 6.56 4.13 9.76
N HIS A 206 5.53 4.84 9.29
CA HIS A 206 5.42 5.34 7.91
C HIS A 206 5.82 6.82 7.78
N GLY A 207 5.91 7.55 8.89
CA GLY A 207 6.49 8.89 9.00
C GLY A 207 5.54 9.93 9.57
N ASP A 208 4.26 9.89 9.18
CA ASP A 208 3.22 10.82 9.61
C ASP A 208 1.82 10.30 9.23
N TYR A 209 0.78 10.96 9.73
CA TYR A 209 -0.61 10.60 9.40
C TYR A 209 -0.97 10.80 7.92
N LYS A 210 -0.36 11.78 7.23
CA LYS A 210 -0.61 12.00 5.80
C LYS A 210 -0.08 10.84 4.93
N THR A 211 1.05 10.24 5.29
CA THR A 211 1.66 9.12 4.53
C THR A 211 0.83 7.83 4.53
N ILE A 212 -0.12 7.69 5.45
CA ILE A 212 -1.02 6.52 5.52
C ILE A 212 -2.36 6.78 4.82
N GLU A 213 -2.56 7.95 4.19
CA GLU A 213 -3.70 8.20 3.31
C GLU A 213 -3.54 7.46 1.97
N GLY A 214 -4.54 6.67 1.61
CA GLY A 214 -4.55 5.89 0.37
C GLY A 214 -3.64 4.66 0.42
N GLY A 215 -4.21 3.51 0.03
CA GLY A 215 -3.47 2.25 0.03
C GLY A 215 -4.37 1.05 -0.20
N TYR A 216 -3.79 -0.14 -0.07
CA TYR A 216 -4.44 -1.41 -0.32
C TYR A 216 -4.67 -2.16 0.98
N THR A 217 -5.90 -2.59 1.23
CA THR A 217 -6.27 -3.39 2.41
C THR A 217 -5.33 -4.59 2.60
N SER A 218 -4.96 -5.25 1.51
CA SER A 218 -4.03 -6.39 1.52
C SER A 218 -2.62 -6.03 1.97
N GLU A 219 -2.15 -4.81 1.66
CA GLU A 219 -0.86 -4.31 2.16
C GLU A 219 -0.89 -4.09 3.66
N GLY A 220 -1.98 -3.52 4.19
CA GLY A 220 -2.17 -3.34 5.62
C GLY A 220 -2.24 -4.68 6.34
N ILE A 221 -2.92 -5.66 5.76
CA ILE A 221 -2.94 -7.02 6.32
C ILE A 221 -1.54 -7.64 6.31
N GLU A 222 -0.77 -7.48 5.22
CA GLU A 222 0.63 -7.93 5.17
C GLU A 222 1.47 -7.29 6.29
N ASP A 223 1.32 -5.98 6.53
CA ASP A 223 2.07 -5.27 7.56
C ASP A 223 1.65 -5.67 8.98
N LEU A 224 0.42 -6.13 9.16
CA LEU A 224 -0.09 -6.63 10.45
C LEU A 224 0.21 -8.12 10.68
N THR A 225 0.64 -8.88 9.66
CA THR A 225 0.70 -10.36 9.75
C THR A 225 1.98 -11.01 9.23
N GLY A 226 2.76 -10.32 8.40
CA GLY A 226 3.86 -10.91 7.62
C GLY A 226 3.43 -11.80 6.46
N GLY A 227 2.13 -11.80 6.13
CA GLY A 227 1.56 -12.57 5.04
C GLY A 227 2.02 -12.11 3.65
N VAL A 228 1.34 -12.60 2.60
CA VAL A 228 1.63 -12.25 1.21
C VAL A 228 0.40 -11.64 0.55
N ALA A 229 0.47 -10.34 0.30
CA ALA A 229 -0.56 -9.55 -0.37
C ALA A 229 -0.63 -9.85 -1.88
N SER A 230 -1.84 -9.91 -2.43
CA SER A 230 -2.13 -10.02 -3.86
C SER A 230 -3.44 -9.34 -4.20
N VAL A 231 -3.52 -8.78 -5.40
CA VAL A 231 -4.73 -8.14 -5.93
C VAL A 231 -5.30 -8.98 -7.07
N ILE A 232 -6.63 -9.11 -7.11
CA ILE A 232 -7.38 -9.84 -8.13
C ILE A 232 -8.46 -8.91 -8.68
N PHE A 233 -8.47 -8.69 -9.99
CA PHE A 233 -9.57 -7.98 -10.64
C PHE A 233 -10.74 -8.90 -10.91
N THR A 234 -11.96 -8.48 -10.57
CA THR A 234 -13.14 -9.33 -10.72
C THR A 234 -13.49 -9.63 -12.17
N ASN A 235 -13.05 -8.78 -13.10
CA ASN A 235 -13.21 -8.98 -14.55
C ASN A 235 -12.15 -9.93 -15.16
N ASP A 236 -11.05 -10.21 -14.46
CA ASP A 236 -9.95 -11.09 -14.91
C ASP A 236 -10.02 -12.50 -14.28
N ILE A 237 -11.15 -12.82 -13.62
CA ILE A 237 -11.38 -14.15 -13.05
C ILE A 237 -11.85 -15.11 -14.14
N LEU A 238 -10.98 -16.04 -14.55
CA LEU A 238 -11.33 -17.12 -15.48
C LEU A 238 -12.38 -18.09 -14.90
N ASP A 239 -12.15 -18.58 -13.69
CA ASP A 239 -13.04 -19.53 -13.01
C ASP A 239 -13.56 -18.96 -11.69
N LYS A 240 -14.80 -18.48 -11.75
CA LYS A 240 -15.51 -17.88 -10.60
C LYS A 240 -15.86 -18.92 -9.53
N ASN A 241 -15.96 -20.21 -9.88
CA ASN A 241 -16.19 -21.26 -8.87
C ASN A 241 -14.90 -21.56 -8.11
N ARG A 242 -13.77 -21.61 -8.81
CA ARG A 242 -12.47 -21.77 -8.15
C ARG A 242 -12.17 -20.63 -7.17
N LEU A 243 -12.47 -19.38 -7.54
CA LEU A 243 -12.32 -18.27 -6.58
C LEU A 243 -13.22 -18.49 -5.35
N TRP A 244 -14.45 -18.95 -5.52
CA TRP A 244 -15.33 -19.26 -4.39
C TRP A 244 -14.74 -20.35 -3.48
N GLU A 245 -14.18 -21.41 -4.05
CA GLU A 245 -13.47 -22.46 -3.30
C GLU A 245 -12.27 -21.90 -2.52
N GLU A 246 -11.51 -20.98 -3.12
CA GLU A 246 -10.41 -20.27 -2.46
C GLU A 246 -10.92 -19.38 -1.32
N MET A 247 -12.02 -18.64 -1.53
CA MET A 247 -12.67 -17.80 -0.51
C MET A 247 -13.20 -18.59 0.69
N GLN A 248 -13.47 -19.90 0.56
CA GLN A 248 -13.83 -20.72 1.73
C GLN A 248 -12.71 -20.80 2.79
N ASN A 249 -11.50 -20.34 2.45
CA ASN A 249 -10.36 -20.23 3.36
C ASN A 249 -10.21 -18.85 4.03
N VAL A 250 -11.18 -17.94 3.83
CA VAL A 250 -11.25 -16.66 4.58
C VAL A 250 -11.23 -16.94 6.09
N ASN A 251 -10.38 -16.20 6.81
CA ASN A 251 -10.05 -16.37 8.23
C ASN A 251 -9.41 -17.73 8.60
N LYS A 252 -8.90 -18.50 7.63
CA LYS A 252 -8.19 -19.77 7.88
C LYS A 252 -6.75 -19.75 7.35
N THR A 253 -6.58 -19.38 6.10
CA THR A 253 -5.25 -19.20 5.47
C THR A 253 -5.23 -17.99 4.54
N LEU A 254 -6.39 -17.34 4.39
CA LEU A 254 -6.59 -16.20 3.53
C LEU A 254 -7.33 -15.11 4.31
N LEU A 255 -6.85 -13.88 4.18
CA LEU A 255 -7.50 -12.67 4.67
C LEU A 255 -7.82 -11.79 3.47
N MET A 256 -8.97 -11.10 3.50
CA MET A 256 -9.51 -10.49 2.30
C MET A 256 -10.12 -9.11 2.56
N GLY A 257 -9.83 -8.21 1.63
CA GLY A 257 -10.55 -6.95 1.45
C GLY A 257 -11.15 -6.89 0.05
N CYS A 258 -11.94 -5.86 -0.20
CA CYS A 258 -12.47 -5.56 -1.52
C CYS A 258 -12.67 -4.05 -1.69
N ALA A 259 -12.62 -3.60 -2.93
CA ALA A 259 -12.79 -2.20 -3.27
C ALA A 259 -13.46 -2.04 -4.63
N ILE A 260 -13.96 -0.83 -4.86
CA ILE A 260 -14.42 -0.37 -6.17
C ILE A 260 -13.41 0.67 -6.67
N ASN A 261 -12.50 0.24 -7.53
CA ASN A 261 -11.57 1.13 -8.23
C ASN A 261 -12.25 1.76 -9.44
N TYR A 262 -12.09 3.08 -9.58
CA TYR A 262 -12.35 3.91 -10.77
C TYR A 262 -13.63 3.59 -11.54
N VAL A 263 -14.69 4.31 -11.20
CA VAL A 263 -15.86 4.51 -12.06
C VAL A 263 -16.03 6.01 -12.21
N ASP A 264 -16.25 6.53 -13.42
CA ASP A 264 -16.56 7.94 -13.64
C ASP A 264 -17.69 8.38 -12.68
N GLY A 265 -17.39 9.35 -11.81
CA GLY A 265 -18.29 9.78 -10.74
C GLY A 265 -17.56 10.30 -9.51
N ASP A 266 -18.27 11.10 -8.73
CA ASP A 266 -17.82 11.95 -7.62
C ASP A 266 -17.49 11.23 -6.32
N GLY A 267 -17.08 9.95 -6.37
CA GLY A 267 -16.76 9.20 -5.15
C GLY A 267 -17.90 9.21 -4.14
N GLN A 268 -19.16 9.28 -4.59
CA GLN A 268 -20.33 9.21 -3.72
C GLN A 268 -20.79 7.77 -3.50
N VAL A 269 -21.54 7.58 -2.41
CA VAL A 269 -22.31 6.36 -2.16
C VAL A 269 -23.24 6.12 -3.34
N ASP A 270 -23.16 4.94 -3.95
CA ASP A 270 -24.02 4.60 -5.06
C ASP A 270 -25.47 4.34 -4.59
N LYS A 271 -26.40 4.22 -5.55
CA LYS A 271 -27.81 3.94 -5.26
C LYS A 271 -28.05 2.61 -4.50
N HIS A 272 -27.04 1.76 -4.41
CA HIS A 272 -27.08 0.48 -3.72
C HIS A 272 -26.47 0.50 -2.31
N GLY A 273 -26.05 1.69 -1.84
CA GLY A 273 -25.47 1.86 -0.51
C GLY A 273 -23.99 1.49 -0.43
N ILE A 274 -23.27 1.47 -1.56
CA ILE A 274 -21.84 1.17 -1.59
C ILE A 274 -21.03 2.41 -1.95
N GLN A 275 -20.05 2.72 -1.11
CA GLN A 275 -19.11 3.81 -1.26
C GLN A 275 -18.01 3.44 -2.27
N ARG A 276 -17.76 4.30 -3.24
CA ARG A 276 -16.68 4.14 -4.24
C ARG A 276 -15.36 4.71 -3.73
N ASN A 277 -14.24 4.29 -4.33
CA ASN A 277 -12.88 4.70 -3.90
C ASN A 277 -12.66 4.48 -2.40
N HIS A 278 -13.17 3.37 -1.88
CA HIS A 278 -13.19 3.05 -0.46
C HIS A 278 -12.94 1.57 -0.25
N ALA A 279 -12.21 1.26 0.82
CA ALA A 279 -11.84 -0.09 1.19
C ALA A 279 -12.90 -0.73 2.08
N TYR A 280 -13.21 -1.99 1.80
CA TYR A 280 -14.12 -2.82 2.58
C TYR A 280 -13.42 -4.09 3.03
N SER A 281 -13.79 -4.59 4.21
CA SER A 281 -13.29 -5.85 4.75
C SER A 281 -14.19 -7.01 4.33
N VAL A 282 -13.64 -8.13 3.88
CA VAL A 282 -14.41 -9.37 3.73
C VAL A 282 -14.25 -10.18 5.01
N LEU A 283 -15.29 -10.20 5.85
CA LEU A 283 -15.23 -10.78 7.19
C LEU A 283 -15.49 -12.28 7.21
N ARG A 284 -16.31 -12.83 6.31
CA ARG A 284 -16.51 -14.29 6.17
C ARG A 284 -17.30 -14.62 4.91
N VAL A 285 -17.28 -15.88 4.53
CA VAL A 285 -18.15 -16.44 3.51
C VAL A 285 -18.98 -17.60 4.06
N ALA A 286 -20.16 -17.80 3.48
CA ALA A 286 -21.04 -18.91 3.83
C ALA A 286 -21.70 -19.50 2.60
N GLU A 287 -21.79 -20.83 2.55
CA GLU A 287 -22.61 -21.56 1.59
C GLU A 287 -23.69 -22.33 2.33
N ILE A 288 -24.95 -21.90 2.19
CA ILE A 288 -26.08 -22.48 2.92
C ILE A 288 -27.31 -22.59 2.03
N LYS A 289 -27.91 -23.78 1.95
CA LYS A 289 -29.07 -24.09 1.10
C LYS A 289 -28.88 -23.69 -0.39
N GLY A 290 -27.65 -23.79 -0.89
CA GLY A 290 -27.30 -23.42 -2.27
C GLY A 290 -27.03 -21.94 -2.49
N GLU A 291 -27.21 -21.10 -1.46
CA GLU A 291 -26.85 -19.68 -1.50
C GLU A 291 -25.39 -19.49 -1.10
N ARG A 292 -24.66 -18.73 -1.89
CA ARG A 292 -23.27 -18.33 -1.65
C ARG A 292 -23.26 -16.87 -1.22
N LEU A 293 -22.94 -16.62 0.04
CA LEU A 293 -23.04 -15.30 0.68
C LEU A 293 -21.68 -14.84 1.19
N VAL A 294 -21.41 -13.54 1.03
CA VAL A 294 -20.19 -12.87 1.50
C VAL A 294 -20.61 -11.85 2.54
N GLU A 295 -20.02 -11.88 3.74
CA GLU A 295 -20.18 -10.85 4.76
C GLU A 295 -19.05 -9.83 4.60
N ILE A 296 -19.44 -8.57 4.46
CA ILE A 296 -18.55 -7.44 4.18
C ILE A 296 -18.75 -6.38 5.25
N ARG A 297 -17.72 -5.59 5.54
CA ARG A 297 -17.80 -4.47 6.48
C ARG A 297 -17.22 -3.19 5.89
N ASN A 298 -17.98 -2.10 6.04
CA ASN A 298 -17.54 -0.73 5.85
C ASN A 298 -16.76 -0.25 7.10
N PRO A 299 -15.50 0.18 7.00
CA PRO A 299 -14.73 0.68 8.15
C PRO A 299 -15.28 1.96 8.79
N TRP A 300 -16.17 2.69 8.12
CA TRP A 300 -16.90 3.81 8.72
C TRP A 300 -17.88 3.38 9.82
N GLY A 301 -18.26 2.09 9.84
CA GLY A 301 -19.23 1.56 10.79
C GLY A 301 -20.67 2.03 10.54
N VAL A 302 -20.94 2.58 9.35
CA VAL A 302 -22.23 3.04 8.84
C VAL A 302 -22.26 2.86 7.32
N ILE A 303 -23.43 3.04 6.70
CA ILE A 303 -23.64 2.98 5.23
C ILE A 303 -23.39 1.58 4.68
N GLU A 304 -24.49 0.92 4.33
CA GLU A 304 -24.54 -0.50 4.01
C GLU A 304 -25.26 -0.79 2.69
N TRP A 305 -24.97 -1.98 2.15
CA TRP A 305 -25.68 -2.56 1.01
C TRP A 305 -27.18 -2.60 1.24
N ASN A 306 -27.97 -2.10 0.28
CA ASN A 306 -29.43 -2.07 0.35
C ASN A 306 -30.13 -3.09 -0.58
N GLY A 307 -29.37 -3.96 -1.24
CA GLY A 307 -29.88 -4.95 -2.18
C GLY A 307 -30.24 -6.29 -1.53
N ASP A 308 -30.17 -7.37 -2.31
CA ASP A 308 -30.44 -8.73 -1.84
C ASP A 308 -29.48 -9.14 -0.72
N TRP A 309 -30.03 -9.72 0.36
CA TRP A 309 -29.31 -10.11 1.58
C TRP A 309 -28.79 -8.96 2.46
N SER A 310 -29.13 -7.71 2.13
CA SER A 310 -29.01 -6.58 3.07
C SER A 310 -29.74 -6.84 4.39
N ASP A 311 -29.45 -6.02 5.39
CA ASP A 311 -30.07 -6.11 6.72
C ASP A 311 -31.60 -6.08 6.71
N HIS A 312 -32.15 -5.34 5.76
CA HIS A 312 -33.59 -5.15 5.58
C HIS A 312 -34.19 -6.07 4.51
N SER A 313 -33.40 -6.97 3.90
CA SER A 313 -33.85 -7.84 2.81
C SER A 313 -34.89 -8.88 3.25
N ASP A 314 -35.95 -9.02 2.46
CA ASP A 314 -36.99 -10.04 2.66
C ASP A 314 -36.52 -11.47 2.38
N LYS A 315 -35.30 -11.64 1.85
CA LYS A 315 -34.69 -12.97 1.60
C LYS A 315 -34.27 -13.69 2.88
N TRP A 316 -34.15 -12.96 3.99
CA TRP A 316 -33.80 -13.53 5.27
C TRP A 316 -34.93 -14.37 5.86
N THR A 317 -34.73 -15.69 5.92
CA THR A 317 -35.59 -16.57 6.74
C THR A 317 -35.10 -16.59 8.19
N PRO A 318 -35.97 -16.85 9.19
CA PRO A 318 -35.55 -16.96 10.59
C PRO A 318 -34.43 -18.00 10.81
N GLU A 319 -34.41 -19.08 10.02
CA GLU A 319 -33.36 -20.10 10.07
C GLU A 319 -32.03 -19.57 9.55
N LEU A 320 -32.03 -18.88 8.39
CA LEU A 320 -30.80 -18.34 7.79
C LEU A 320 -30.25 -17.18 8.61
N SER A 321 -31.11 -16.27 9.05
CA SER A 321 -30.74 -15.15 9.93
C SER A 321 -30.07 -15.66 11.21
N LYS A 322 -30.65 -16.69 11.85
CA LYS A 322 -30.04 -17.32 13.03
C LYS A 322 -28.74 -18.07 12.72
N ALA A 323 -28.67 -18.81 11.61
CA ALA A 323 -27.48 -19.58 11.24
C ALA A 323 -26.28 -18.68 10.97
N LEU A 324 -26.51 -17.55 10.32
CA LEU A 324 -25.48 -16.57 9.99
C LEU A 324 -25.29 -15.52 11.09
N GLY A 325 -26.16 -15.46 12.09
CA GLY A 325 -26.06 -14.44 13.15
C GLY A 325 -26.32 -13.03 12.63
N HIS A 326 -27.16 -12.92 11.59
CA HIS A 326 -27.59 -11.65 11.01
C HIS A 326 -28.37 -10.84 12.06
N LYS A 327 -28.00 -9.57 12.20
CA LYS A 327 -28.69 -8.56 13.00
C LYS A 327 -29.08 -7.44 12.05
N LYS A 328 -30.11 -6.68 12.41
CA LYS A 328 -30.51 -5.46 11.69
C LYS A 328 -29.95 -4.29 12.47
N ASP A 329 -28.77 -3.82 12.13
CA ASP A 329 -28.08 -2.73 12.82
C ASP A 329 -27.24 -1.96 11.80
N ASP A 330 -27.19 -0.63 11.86
CA ASP A 330 -26.32 0.17 10.98
C ASP A 330 -24.93 0.21 11.62
N ASP A 331 -24.21 -0.91 11.48
CA ASP A 331 -22.86 -1.12 12.04
C ASP A 331 -21.77 -1.25 10.95
N GLY A 332 -22.18 -1.02 9.70
CA GLY A 332 -21.36 -1.11 8.50
C GLY A 332 -21.23 -2.55 7.99
N ARG A 333 -21.81 -3.57 8.65
CA ARG A 333 -21.70 -4.97 8.24
C ARG A 333 -22.94 -5.40 7.49
N PHE A 334 -22.73 -6.02 6.34
CA PHE A 334 -23.85 -6.53 5.54
C PHE A 334 -23.46 -7.83 4.85
N TRP A 335 -24.48 -8.60 4.50
CA TRP A 335 -24.32 -9.74 3.61
C TRP A 335 -24.73 -9.36 2.19
N MET A 336 -24.08 -10.00 1.22
CA MET A 336 -24.51 -9.96 -0.18
C MET A 336 -24.30 -11.31 -0.85
N SER A 337 -24.99 -11.53 -1.97
CA SER A 337 -24.74 -12.73 -2.76
C SER A 337 -23.36 -12.67 -3.43
N TYR A 338 -22.69 -13.81 -3.60
CA TYR A 338 -21.42 -13.89 -4.33
C TYR A 338 -21.53 -13.36 -5.77
N LYS A 339 -22.71 -13.53 -6.38
CA LYS A 339 -22.99 -12.99 -7.71
C LYS A 339 -22.99 -11.46 -7.72
N ASP A 340 -23.59 -10.84 -6.70
CA ASP A 340 -23.61 -9.38 -6.57
C ASP A 340 -22.22 -8.86 -6.17
N PHE A 341 -21.50 -9.57 -5.30
CA PHE A 341 -20.11 -9.26 -4.95
C PHE A 341 -19.23 -9.10 -6.19
N LEU A 342 -19.23 -10.09 -7.09
CA LEU A 342 -18.46 -10.03 -8.34
C LEU A 342 -18.94 -8.97 -9.34
N ARG A 343 -20.18 -8.48 -9.20
CA ARG A 343 -20.75 -7.43 -10.07
C ARG A 343 -20.43 -6.04 -9.56
N VAL A 344 -20.44 -5.86 -8.24
CA VAL A 344 -20.30 -4.56 -7.57
C VAL A 344 -18.83 -4.22 -7.34
N PHE A 345 -18.06 -5.14 -6.76
CA PHE A 345 -16.65 -4.91 -6.49
C PHE A 345 -15.82 -5.18 -7.74
N THR A 346 -14.89 -4.27 -8.03
CA THR A 346 -13.98 -4.40 -9.18
C THR A 346 -12.65 -5.03 -8.77
N VAL A 347 -12.30 -4.92 -7.49
CA VAL A 347 -11.04 -5.41 -6.93
C VAL A 347 -11.30 -6.25 -5.70
N VAL A 348 -10.64 -7.41 -5.67
CA VAL A 348 -10.54 -8.29 -4.53
C VAL A 348 -9.10 -8.30 -4.07
N GLU A 349 -8.89 -7.95 -2.83
CA GLU A 349 -7.58 -7.89 -2.19
C GLU A 349 -7.43 -9.09 -1.28
N THR A 350 -6.30 -9.78 -1.38
CA THR A 350 -6.05 -11.01 -0.62
C THR A 350 -4.71 -10.95 0.06
N CYS A 351 -4.61 -11.50 1.26
CA CYS A 351 -3.35 -11.72 1.95
C CYS A 351 -3.31 -13.16 2.44
N ARG A 352 -2.36 -13.95 1.91
CA ARG A 352 -2.14 -15.33 2.34
C ARG A 352 -1.37 -15.33 3.65
N ILE A 353 -1.89 -16.06 4.63
CA ILE A 353 -1.29 -16.22 5.95
C ILE A 353 -0.66 -17.61 6.05
N PHE A 354 0.44 -17.69 6.79
CA PHE A 354 1.26 -18.90 6.93
C PHE A 354 1.25 -19.35 8.38
N ASP A 355 1.06 -20.66 8.59
CA ASP A 355 1.17 -21.29 9.90
C ASP A 355 2.61 -21.77 10.19
N ASP A 356 2.79 -22.41 11.34
CA ASP A 356 4.08 -22.94 11.80
C ASP A 356 4.66 -24.09 10.94
N SER A 357 3.88 -24.62 10.00
CA SER A 357 4.35 -25.63 9.05
C SER A 357 5.13 -25.02 7.87
N TRP A 358 5.15 -23.69 7.76
CA TRP A 358 5.89 -22.97 6.75
C TRP A 358 7.21 -22.43 7.30
N SER A 359 8.21 -22.42 6.44
CA SER A 359 9.47 -21.71 6.65
C SER A 359 9.59 -20.59 5.63
N VAL A 360 10.31 -19.52 5.99
CA VAL A 360 10.61 -18.41 5.11
C VAL A 360 12.13 -18.24 5.01
N ALA A 361 12.62 -18.23 3.78
CA ALA A 361 13.98 -17.78 3.47
C ALA A 361 13.90 -16.40 2.81
N SER A 362 14.68 -15.44 3.29
CA SER A 362 14.69 -14.07 2.77
C SER A 362 16.12 -13.64 2.41
N SER A 363 16.23 -12.81 1.38
CA SER A 363 17.50 -12.20 0.97
C SER A 363 17.21 -10.86 0.31
N TRP A 364 18.00 -9.85 0.67
CA TRP A 364 17.97 -8.52 0.06
C TRP A 364 19.29 -8.25 -0.65
N ILE A 365 19.22 -7.68 -1.84
CA ILE A 365 20.41 -7.24 -2.58
C ILE A 365 20.18 -5.85 -3.18
N PRO A 366 21.24 -5.06 -3.31
CA PRO A 366 21.22 -3.95 -4.25
C PRO A 366 21.08 -4.46 -5.69
N TYR A 367 20.36 -3.73 -6.51
CA TYR A 367 19.88 -4.15 -7.82
C TYR A 367 19.93 -3.01 -8.82
N HIS A 368 20.63 -3.23 -9.94
CA HIS A 368 20.73 -2.24 -11.01
C HIS A 368 19.55 -2.41 -11.97
N VAL A 369 18.79 -1.33 -12.18
CA VAL A 369 17.58 -1.35 -13.01
C VAL A 369 17.89 -1.08 -14.49
N GLU A 370 18.82 -0.16 -14.74
CA GLU A 370 19.26 0.26 -16.09
C GLU A 370 20.79 0.33 -16.18
N PRO A 371 21.37 0.29 -17.40
CA PRO A 371 20.75 0.05 -18.72
C PRO A 371 20.35 -1.43 -18.95
N ARG A 372 20.69 -2.34 -18.03
CA ARG A 372 20.17 -3.72 -18.00
C ARG A 372 19.93 -4.16 -16.56
N SER A 373 18.69 -4.59 -16.28
CA SER A 373 18.32 -5.31 -15.07
C SER A 373 19.32 -6.43 -14.77
N SER A 374 20.07 -6.31 -13.67
CA SER A 374 21.11 -7.29 -13.31
C SER A 374 21.06 -7.66 -11.83
N GLY A 375 21.14 -8.96 -11.59
CA GLY A 375 21.00 -9.57 -10.27
C GLY A 375 20.15 -10.84 -10.38
N LYS A 376 20.38 -11.80 -9.50
CA LYS A 376 19.59 -13.03 -9.43
C LYS A 376 19.56 -13.55 -8.00
N PHE A 377 18.59 -14.40 -7.72
CA PHE A 377 18.57 -15.15 -6.48
C PHE A 377 18.59 -16.64 -6.81
N GLU A 378 19.42 -17.38 -6.08
CA GLU A 378 19.45 -18.83 -6.18
C GLU A 378 18.77 -19.39 -4.95
N PHE A 379 17.81 -20.29 -5.17
CA PHE A 379 17.17 -20.99 -4.06
C PHE A 379 17.17 -22.49 -4.28
N GLU A 380 17.33 -23.22 -3.18
CA GLU A 380 17.39 -24.68 -3.18
C GLU A 380 16.32 -25.24 -2.26
N ILE A 381 15.56 -26.20 -2.78
CA ILE A 381 14.59 -26.99 -2.02
C ILE A 381 15.03 -28.46 -2.07
N LYS A 382 15.06 -29.12 -0.92
CA LYS A 382 15.46 -30.52 -0.75
C LYS A 382 14.28 -31.47 -0.77
N LYS A 383 13.07 -30.99 -0.47
CA LYS A 383 11.83 -31.78 -0.46
C LYS A 383 10.75 -31.16 -1.32
N ALA A 384 10.01 -31.98 -2.08
CA ALA A 384 8.88 -31.49 -2.85
C ALA A 384 7.91 -30.73 -1.95
N SER A 385 7.58 -29.49 -2.33
CA SER A 385 6.93 -28.54 -1.43
C SER A 385 6.00 -27.59 -2.19
N GLU A 386 4.94 -27.15 -1.52
CA GLU A 386 4.22 -25.96 -1.94
C GLU A 386 5.09 -24.75 -1.62
N THR A 387 5.29 -23.88 -2.61
CA THR A 387 6.21 -22.75 -2.49
C THR A 387 5.57 -21.46 -2.97
N VAL A 388 5.70 -20.40 -2.19
CA VAL A 388 5.31 -19.04 -2.57
C VAL A 388 6.58 -18.21 -2.69
N VAL A 389 6.79 -17.60 -3.85
CA VAL A 389 7.93 -16.71 -4.09
C VAL A 389 7.41 -15.29 -4.19
N VAL A 390 8.05 -14.38 -3.47
CA VAL A 390 7.68 -12.96 -3.41
C VAL A 390 8.91 -12.13 -3.72
N LEU A 391 8.79 -11.20 -4.66
CA LEU A 391 9.72 -10.11 -4.89
C LEU A 391 9.11 -8.85 -4.26
N THR A 392 9.88 -8.17 -3.42
CA THR A 392 9.44 -7.00 -2.66
C THR A 392 10.41 -5.85 -2.93
N LEU A 393 9.86 -4.67 -3.16
CA LEU A 393 10.58 -3.40 -3.14
C LEU A 393 10.46 -2.77 -1.74
N PRO A 394 11.43 -1.94 -1.32
CA PRO A 394 11.30 -1.18 -0.09
C PRO A 394 10.00 -0.39 -0.10
N ASP A 395 9.33 -0.29 1.05
CA ASP A 395 8.21 0.61 1.21
C ASP A 395 8.64 2.04 0.86
N THR A 396 7.84 2.74 0.06
CA THR A 396 8.10 4.13 -0.35
C THR A 396 7.02 5.09 0.11
N ARG A 397 6.05 4.66 0.91
CA ARG A 397 4.94 5.53 1.38
C ARG A 397 5.41 6.79 2.09
N TYR A 398 6.52 6.70 2.82
CA TYR A 398 7.15 7.85 3.49
C TYR A 398 7.63 8.95 2.54
N ARG A 399 7.73 8.67 1.23
CA ARG A 399 8.06 9.67 0.22
C ARG A 399 6.87 10.57 -0.09
N GLY A 400 5.65 10.18 0.28
CA GLY A 400 4.42 10.90 -0.04
C GLY A 400 4.17 11.00 -1.55
N ALA A 401 3.28 11.91 -1.96
CA ALA A 401 2.93 12.15 -3.36
C ALA A 401 4.05 12.83 -4.20
N SER A 402 5.21 13.11 -3.59
CA SER A 402 6.31 13.84 -4.22
C SER A 402 7.59 13.01 -4.15
N PHE A 403 8.36 12.95 -5.24
CA PHE A 403 9.74 12.41 -5.27
C PHE A 403 9.93 10.89 -5.25
N THR A 404 9.25 10.19 -6.14
CA THR A 404 10.09 9.35 -7.00
C THR A 404 10.09 10.01 -8.35
N GLU A 405 11.27 10.38 -8.88
CA GLU A 405 11.38 10.72 -10.31
C GLU A 405 10.90 9.55 -11.18
N TYR A 406 10.82 8.36 -10.58
CA TYR A 406 10.50 7.14 -11.24
C TYR A 406 9.67 6.17 -10.41
N GLU A 407 8.65 5.60 -11.06
CA GLU A 407 7.91 4.46 -10.56
C GLU A 407 8.61 3.16 -10.95
N TYR A 408 8.52 2.15 -10.07
CA TYR A 408 9.16 0.86 -10.27
C TYR A 408 8.11 -0.24 -10.36
N PHE A 409 8.19 -1.05 -11.41
CA PHE A 409 7.27 -2.16 -11.67
C PHE A 409 8.02 -3.48 -11.52
N PRO A 410 7.84 -4.19 -10.40
CA PRO A 410 8.53 -5.44 -10.17
C PRO A 410 7.85 -6.60 -10.92
N ALA A 411 8.66 -7.42 -11.57
CA ALA A 411 8.29 -8.73 -12.08
C ALA A 411 9.46 -9.70 -11.87
N PHE A 412 9.21 -11.02 -11.95
CA PHE A 412 10.28 -11.99 -11.95
C PHE A 412 9.92 -13.28 -12.67
N HIS A 413 10.95 -14.02 -13.05
CA HIS A 413 10.85 -15.37 -13.59
C HIS A 413 11.60 -16.36 -12.71
N ILE A 414 11.06 -17.58 -12.61
CA ILE A 414 11.73 -18.72 -11.97
C ILE A 414 12.19 -19.68 -13.04
N TYR A 415 13.47 -20.05 -13.01
CA TYR A 415 14.09 -21.04 -13.88
C TYR A 415 14.60 -22.23 -13.06
N ASP A 416 14.57 -23.42 -13.63
CA ASP A 416 15.23 -24.60 -13.04
C ASP A 416 16.73 -24.65 -13.40
N SER A 417 17.42 -25.69 -12.92
CA SER A 417 18.85 -25.91 -13.18
C SER A 417 19.19 -26.13 -14.66
N GLU A 418 18.22 -26.42 -15.52
CA GLU A 418 18.38 -26.56 -16.97
C GLU A 418 18.03 -25.26 -17.71
N ASN A 419 17.85 -24.14 -16.99
CA ASN A 419 17.40 -22.85 -17.49
C ASN A 419 16.01 -22.90 -18.17
N LYS A 420 15.16 -23.87 -17.81
CA LYS A 420 13.77 -23.90 -18.30
C LYS A 420 12.90 -23.05 -17.40
N LEU A 421 12.04 -22.24 -18.01
CA LEU A 421 11.09 -21.40 -17.30
C LEU A 421 10.07 -22.27 -16.56
N VAL A 422 10.05 -22.15 -15.23
CA VAL A 422 9.12 -22.85 -14.34
C VAL A 422 7.85 -22.02 -14.16
N LYS A 423 7.99 -20.74 -13.82
CA LYS A 423 6.87 -19.86 -13.51
C LYS A 423 7.24 -18.38 -13.69
N ARG A 424 6.22 -17.57 -13.97
CA ARG A 424 6.30 -16.10 -13.94
C ARG A 424 5.54 -15.56 -12.74
N SER A 425 6.00 -14.42 -12.24
CA SER A 425 5.26 -13.62 -11.28
C SER A 425 3.86 -13.27 -11.79
N ARG A 426 2.90 -13.07 -10.90
CA ARG A 426 1.56 -12.60 -11.27
C ARG A 426 1.65 -11.20 -11.92
N PRO A 427 0.79 -10.87 -12.89
CA PRO A 427 0.62 -9.49 -13.30
C PRO A 427 0.06 -8.70 -12.11
N GLN A 428 0.61 -7.52 -11.86
CA GLN A 428 0.09 -6.58 -10.87
C GLN A 428 -0.34 -5.31 -11.60
N PRO A 429 -1.38 -4.61 -11.11
CA PRO A 429 -1.72 -3.32 -11.65
C PRO A 429 -0.59 -2.31 -11.42
N SER A 430 -0.52 -1.30 -12.29
CA SER A 430 0.52 -0.29 -12.24
C SER A 430 0.63 0.40 -10.89
N TYR A 431 -0.46 0.55 -10.15
CA TYR A 431 -0.50 1.21 -8.85
C TYR A 431 -0.22 0.29 -7.64
N PHE A 432 -0.09 -1.03 -7.84
CA PHE A 432 0.30 -1.97 -6.79
C PHE A 432 1.76 -2.38 -7.00
N GLN A 433 2.68 -1.54 -6.53
CA GLN A 433 4.10 -1.63 -6.88
C GLN A 433 4.98 -2.26 -5.78
N ARG A 434 4.48 -2.37 -4.55
CA ARG A 434 5.29 -2.78 -3.39
C ARG A 434 5.82 -4.20 -3.51
N SER A 435 5.00 -5.13 -3.99
CA SER A 435 5.40 -6.53 -4.12
C SER A 435 4.65 -7.27 -5.24
N VAL A 436 5.32 -8.30 -5.75
CA VAL A 436 4.75 -9.25 -6.70
C VAL A 436 5.09 -10.66 -6.24
N ASN A 437 4.18 -11.60 -6.46
CA ASN A 437 4.38 -12.99 -6.03
C ASN A 437 3.92 -14.00 -7.08
N CYS A 438 4.24 -15.27 -6.84
CA CYS A 438 3.59 -16.39 -7.48
C CYS A 438 3.54 -17.62 -6.57
N ASP A 439 2.48 -18.42 -6.73
CA ASP A 439 2.36 -19.72 -6.09
C ASP A 439 2.81 -20.85 -7.02
N VAL A 440 3.59 -21.79 -6.48
CA VAL A 440 3.98 -23.04 -7.12
C VAL A 440 3.54 -24.22 -6.25
N LYS A 441 2.41 -24.83 -6.60
CA LYS A 441 1.76 -25.89 -5.79
C LYS A 441 2.64 -27.12 -5.55
N HIS A 442 3.45 -27.49 -6.53
CA HIS A 442 4.25 -28.72 -6.51
C HIS A 442 5.65 -28.46 -7.06
N LEU A 443 6.46 -27.69 -6.33
CA LEU A 443 7.84 -27.47 -6.72
C LEU A 443 8.66 -28.71 -6.34
N LYS A 444 9.38 -29.26 -7.33
CA LYS A 444 10.20 -30.47 -7.13
C LYS A 444 11.47 -30.11 -6.35
N PRO A 445 12.13 -31.08 -5.69
CA PRO A 445 13.46 -30.86 -5.15
C PRO A 445 14.42 -30.44 -6.26
N GLY A 446 15.26 -29.46 -5.99
CA GLY A 446 16.21 -28.93 -6.96
C GLY A 446 16.69 -27.52 -6.63
N LYS A 447 17.58 -27.04 -7.50
CA LYS A 447 18.05 -25.65 -7.49
C LYS A 447 17.30 -24.86 -8.54
N TYR A 448 16.93 -23.64 -8.17
CA TYR A 448 16.15 -22.74 -8.98
C TYR A 448 16.79 -21.35 -8.95
N THR A 449 16.66 -20.64 -10.07
CA THR A 449 17.11 -19.25 -10.20
C THR A 449 15.90 -18.34 -10.36
N ILE A 450 15.79 -17.35 -9.49
CA ILE A 450 14.83 -16.25 -9.58
C ILE A 450 15.55 -15.09 -10.24
N VAL A 451 15.00 -14.62 -11.34
CA VAL A 451 15.53 -13.47 -12.09
C VAL A 451 14.52 -12.33 -11.95
N PRO A 452 14.81 -11.33 -11.09
CA PRO A 452 14.02 -10.10 -11.05
C PRO A 452 14.08 -9.38 -12.39
N MET A 453 13.02 -8.65 -12.69
CA MET A 453 12.89 -7.76 -13.83
C MET A 453 12.17 -6.53 -13.30
N ILE A 454 12.95 -5.49 -13.01
CA ILE A 454 12.39 -4.22 -12.55
C ILE A 454 12.34 -3.31 -13.76
N ARG A 455 11.15 -2.83 -14.11
CA ARG A 455 11.00 -1.74 -15.08
C ARG A 455 10.87 -0.44 -14.30
N ARG A 456 11.51 0.60 -14.81
CA ARG A 456 11.44 1.96 -14.28
C ARG A 456 10.74 2.86 -15.30
N GLU A 457 9.78 3.67 -14.89
CA GLU A 457 9.14 4.67 -15.74
C GLU A 457 9.20 6.02 -15.04
N GLN A 458 9.39 7.11 -15.80
CA GLN A 458 9.41 8.44 -15.22
C GLN A 458 8.03 8.75 -14.64
N SER A 459 7.98 9.20 -13.39
CA SER A 459 6.72 9.53 -12.74
C SER A 459 6.03 10.67 -13.48
N ASP A 460 4.72 10.56 -13.72
CA ASP A 460 3.90 11.64 -14.31
C ASP A 460 3.76 12.86 -13.39
N VAL A 461 4.36 12.85 -12.20
CA VAL A 461 4.25 13.90 -11.16
C VAL A 461 4.81 15.27 -11.61
N LYS A 462 5.52 15.35 -12.75
CA LYS A 462 5.83 16.64 -13.40
C LYS A 462 4.60 17.38 -13.94
N ASP A 463 3.43 16.75 -14.03
CA ASP A 463 2.18 17.38 -14.52
C ASP A 463 1.34 18.10 -13.44
N MET A 464 1.85 18.28 -12.21
CA MET A 464 1.26 19.26 -11.28
C MET A 464 1.50 20.71 -11.73
N GLU A 465 2.42 20.94 -12.68
CA GLU A 465 2.48 22.16 -13.49
C GLU A 465 1.90 21.90 -14.89
N LYS A 466 0.62 21.52 -15.02
CA LYS A 466 -0.08 21.83 -16.27
C LYS A 466 -0.28 23.35 -16.31
N PRO A 467 0.33 24.09 -17.25
CA PRO A 467 0.16 25.55 -17.35
C PRO A 467 -1.29 25.99 -17.65
N ASP A 468 -2.21 25.04 -17.87
CA ASP A 468 -3.59 25.28 -18.30
C ASP A 468 -4.67 25.03 -17.23
N LYS A 469 -4.32 24.63 -15.99
CA LYS A 469 -5.29 24.73 -14.89
C LYS A 469 -5.22 26.15 -14.33
N PRO A 470 -6.26 26.99 -14.50
CA PRO A 470 -6.26 28.31 -13.88
C PRO A 470 -6.09 28.11 -12.36
N PRO A 471 -5.21 28.90 -11.71
CA PRO A 471 -5.06 28.84 -10.25
C PRO A 471 -6.44 28.99 -9.63
N LYS A 472 -6.70 28.26 -8.54
CA LYS A 472 -7.93 28.52 -7.76
C LYS A 472 -7.96 30.02 -7.45
N PRO A 473 -9.12 30.70 -7.53
CA PRO A 473 -9.20 32.17 -7.47
C PRO A 473 -8.53 32.83 -6.25
N ASP A 474 -8.22 32.05 -5.21
CA ASP A 474 -7.74 32.52 -3.90
C ASP A 474 -6.33 32.01 -3.51
N GLU A 475 -5.64 31.21 -4.33
CA GLU A 475 -4.29 30.71 -4.01
C GLU A 475 -3.20 31.73 -4.39
N LYS A 476 -2.55 32.34 -3.39
CA LYS A 476 -1.32 33.12 -3.63
C LYS A 476 -0.21 32.20 -4.13
N PRO A 477 0.54 32.58 -5.18
CA PRO A 477 1.67 31.78 -5.64
C PRO A 477 2.71 31.64 -4.52
N GLU A 478 3.19 30.41 -4.29
CA GLU A 478 4.25 30.10 -3.34
C GLU A 478 5.54 30.85 -3.72
N THR A 479 6.18 31.46 -2.74
CA THR A 479 7.50 32.06 -2.91
C THR A 479 8.57 30.98 -3.10
N GLU A 480 9.67 31.30 -3.79
CA GLU A 480 10.79 30.37 -3.97
C GLU A 480 11.41 29.92 -2.63
N GLU A 481 11.32 30.75 -1.59
CA GLU A 481 11.74 30.40 -0.23
C GLU A 481 10.82 29.36 0.42
N GLU A 482 9.50 29.50 0.26
CA GLU A 482 8.51 28.51 0.74
C GLU A 482 8.69 27.17 0.02
N LYS A 483 8.87 27.17 -1.30
CA LYS A 483 9.15 25.96 -2.08
C LYS A 483 10.42 25.25 -1.59
N LYS A 484 11.49 26.02 -1.32
CA LYS A 484 12.75 25.48 -0.79
C LYS A 484 12.56 24.89 0.62
N ALA A 485 11.77 25.54 1.47
CA ALA A 485 11.48 25.04 2.80
C ALA A 485 10.67 23.72 2.76
N ILE A 486 9.62 23.66 1.93
CA ILE A 486 8.83 22.45 1.69
C ILE A 486 9.74 21.30 1.22
N TYR A 487 10.59 21.58 0.22
CA TYR A 487 11.52 20.59 -0.32
C TYR A 487 12.48 20.04 0.75
N LEU A 488 13.11 20.92 1.53
CA LEU A 488 14.06 20.50 2.58
C LEU A 488 13.38 19.70 3.69
N PHE A 489 12.15 20.07 4.08
CA PHE A 489 11.36 19.33 5.06
C PHE A 489 11.05 17.91 4.58
N GLN A 490 10.52 17.79 3.36
CA GLN A 490 10.24 16.50 2.71
C GLN A 490 11.49 15.63 2.61
N GLN A 491 12.60 16.23 2.15
CA GLN A 491 13.88 15.52 1.98
C GLN A 491 14.39 14.97 3.32
N ARG A 492 14.31 15.77 4.40
CA ARG A 492 14.70 15.34 5.75
C ARG A 492 13.89 14.13 6.21
N LYS A 493 12.56 14.18 6.15
CA LYS A 493 11.69 13.08 6.60
C LYS A 493 11.89 11.82 5.78
N THR A 494 11.91 11.98 4.46
CA THR A 494 12.15 10.88 3.52
C THR A 494 13.48 10.20 3.78
N ARG A 495 14.55 10.98 3.99
CA ARG A 495 15.89 10.45 4.25
C ARG A 495 15.95 9.63 5.52
N ASN A 496 15.31 10.08 6.60
CA ASN A 496 15.33 9.37 7.88
C ASN A 496 14.71 7.97 7.75
N ILE A 497 13.52 7.88 7.18
CA ILE A 497 12.80 6.60 7.07
C ILE A 497 13.48 5.70 6.03
N HIS A 498 14.00 6.28 4.95
CA HIS A 498 14.81 5.54 3.98
C HIS A 498 16.05 4.91 4.61
N ASN A 499 16.79 5.65 5.43
CA ASN A 499 17.98 5.15 6.12
C ASN A 499 17.65 4.03 7.10
N GLN A 500 16.53 4.17 7.84
CA GLN A 500 16.04 3.10 8.71
C GLN A 500 15.67 1.84 7.94
N SER A 501 15.01 1.97 6.77
CA SER A 501 14.77 0.83 5.87
C SER A 501 16.09 0.21 5.41
N LEU A 502 17.02 0.98 4.85
CA LEU A 502 18.30 0.44 4.35
C LEU A 502 19.13 -0.25 5.42
N ALA A 503 19.19 0.30 6.64
CA ALA A 503 19.94 -0.30 7.74
C ALA A 503 19.40 -1.69 8.10
N ARG A 504 18.08 -1.84 8.13
CA ARG A 504 17.40 -3.14 8.33
C ARG A 504 17.73 -4.11 7.20
N LEU A 505 17.63 -3.66 5.94
CA LEU A 505 17.93 -4.50 4.77
C LEU A 505 19.38 -4.98 4.72
N GLN A 506 20.33 -4.20 5.24
CA GLN A 506 21.74 -4.54 5.32
C GLN A 506 22.11 -5.38 6.56
N GLY A 507 21.13 -5.78 7.38
CA GLY A 507 21.35 -6.55 8.60
C GLY A 507 22.10 -5.77 9.68
N ARG A 508 22.06 -4.43 9.64
CA ARG A 508 22.77 -3.57 10.59
C ARG A 508 22.03 -3.34 11.91
N THR A 509 20.78 -3.79 12.05
CA THR A 509 20.12 -3.86 13.36
C THR A 509 19.87 -5.30 13.77
N LEU A 510 20.73 -5.79 14.65
CA LEU A 510 20.47 -6.95 15.49
C LEU A 510 21.09 -6.66 16.85
N LEU A 511 20.22 -6.41 17.83
CA LEU A 511 20.45 -6.28 19.28
C LEU A 511 20.97 -4.92 19.79
N GLY A 512 20.05 -4.10 20.27
CA GLY A 512 20.33 -3.10 21.32
C GLY A 512 20.80 -1.71 20.87
N VAL A 513 20.82 -1.43 19.57
CA VAL A 513 20.86 -0.06 19.05
C VAL A 513 19.44 0.25 18.57
N ASP A 514 18.88 1.37 19.02
CA ASP A 514 17.55 1.82 18.58
C ASP A 514 17.52 1.79 17.05
N ASP A 515 16.55 1.06 16.44
CA ASP A 515 16.30 1.12 14.97
C ASP A 515 16.13 2.56 14.47
N GLU A 516 15.90 3.47 15.41
CA GLU A 516 15.61 4.88 15.27
C GLU A 516 16.84 5.80 15.52
N ASP A 517 18.06 5.27 15.77
CA ASP A 517 19.28 6.04 16.14
C ASP A 517 20.36 6.11 15.05
N TYR A 518 20.04 5.75 13.81
CA TYR A 518 21.03 5.74 12.73
C TYR A 518 21.46 7.15 12.30
N THR A 519 22.77 7.40 12.39
CA THR A 519 23.42 8.59 11.84
C THR A 519 23.49 8.55 10.31
N ASP A 520 23.42 9.74 9.69
CA ASP A 520 23.47 9.99 8.24
C ASP A 520 24.30 8.96 7.45
N VAL A 521 23.61 8.14 6.64
CA VAL A 521 24.24 7.42 5.52
C VAL A 521 24.64 8.49 4.50
N LYS A 522 25.90 8.45 4.03
CA LYS A 522 26.41 9.37 3.00
C LYS A 522 25.45 9.41 1.80
N GLU A 523 25.26 10.59 1.24
CA GLU A 523 24.47 10.78 0.02
C GLU A 523 24.95 9.79 -1.06
N PRO A 524 24.02 9.12 -1.77
CA PRO A 524 24.37 8.25 -2.87
C PRO A 524 25.20 9.04 -3.89
N GLU A 525 26.32 8.45 -4.33
CA GLU A 525 27.19 9.06 -5.34
C GLU A 525 26.45 9.05 -6.70
N GLU A 526 26.90 9.83 -7.70
CA GLU A 526 26.23 9.86 -9.02
C GLU A 526 26.11 8.47 -9.70
N GLU A 527 26.93 7.50 -9.29
CA GLU A 527 26.88 6.09 -9.74
C GLU A 527 25.67 5.30 -9.16
N ASP A 528 24.99 5.80 -8.11
CA ASP A 528 23.85 5.15 -7.44
C ASP A 528 22.47 5.51 -8.05
N LYS A 529 22.42 6.40 -9.05
CA LYS A 529 21.16 6.88 -9.67
C LYS A 529 20.29 5.78 -10.30
N TRP A 530 20.87 4.61 -10.57
CA TRP A 530 20.24 3.48 -11.27
C TRP A 530 20.14 2.23 -10.40
N GLU A 531 20.49 2.35 -9.12
CA GLU A 531 20.47 1.26 -8.14
C GLU A 531 19.22 1.40 -7.26
N THR A 532 18.48 0.30 -7.11
CA THR A 532 17.43 0.14 -6.10
C THR A 532 17.78 -1.06 -5.22
N THR A 533 17.04 -1.29 -4.15
CA THR A 533 17.19 -2.54 -3.38
C THR A 533 16.00 -3.44 -3.68
N VAL A 534 16.23 -4.73 -3.84
CA VAL A 534 15.15 -5.71 -4.03
C VAL A 534 15.30 -6.86 -3.05
N GLY A 535 14.17 -7.30 -2.51
CA GLY A 535 14.07 -8.39 -1.55
C GLY A 535 13.34 -9.57 -2.16
N VAL A 536 13.83 -10.78 -1.95
CA VAL A 536 13.09 -11.99 -2.26
C VAL A 536 12.78 -12.74 -0.98
N ARG A 537 11.54 -13.20 -0.85
CA ARG A 537 11.08 -14.13 0.18
C ARG A 537 10.58 -15.40 -0.49
N VAL A 538 11.02 -16.55 0.01
CA VAL A 538 10.56 -17.88 -0.41
C VAL A 538 9.93 -18.57 0.78
N TYR A 539 8.61 -18.72 0.75
CA TYR A 539 7.85 -19.48 1.72
C TYR A 539 7.73 -20.92 1.23
N SER A 540 8.09 -21.89 2.08
CA SER A 540 8.03 -23.31 1.73
C SER A 540 7.79 -24.19 2.95
N HIS A 541 7.14 -25.35 2.76
CA HIS A 541 7.08 -26.43 3.76
C HIS A 541 8.41 -27.19 3.92
N ASP A 542 9.45 -26.88 3.16
CA ASP A 542 10.80 -27.39 3.39
C ASP A 542 11.56 -26.45 4.34
N PRO A 543 11.77 -26.82 5.62
CA PRO A 543 12.46 -25.97 6.58
C PRO A 543 13.95 -25.75 6.25
N ASN A 544 14.48 -26.48 5.26
CA ASN A 544 15.87 -26.35 4.81
C ASN A 544 16.00 -25.56 3.51
N ALA A 545 14.93 -24.88 3.07
CA ALA A 545 15.00 -23.99 1.93
C ALA A 545 16.08 -22.93 2.17
N ARG A 546 16.99 -22.78 1.19
CA ARG A 546 18.04 -21.75 1.21
C ARG A 546 17.80 -20.77 0.10
N LEU A 547 18.09 -19.50 0.35
CA LEU A 547 17.98 -18.42 -0.60
C LEU A 547 19.24 -17.56 -0.50
N GLU A 548 19.88 -17.31 -1.62
CA GLU A 548 21.06 -16.45 -1.72
C GLU A 548 20.88 -15.47 -2.87
N GLY A 549 20.98 -14.18 -2.57
CA GLY A 549 20.96 -13.12 -3.57
C GLY A 549 22.36 -12.81 -4.08
N HIS A 550 22.48 -12.70 -5.40
CA HIS A 550 23.71 -12.36 -6.11
C HIS A 550 23.52 -11.01 -6.80
N ARG A 551 24.23 -9.98 -6.35
CA ARG A 551 24.25 -8.65 -6.97
C ARG A 551 24.74 -8.76 -8.42
N GLY A 552 24.06 -8.08 -9.34
CA GLY A 552 24.49 -7.97 -10.73
C GLY A 552 25.67 -7.02 -10.89
N GLU A 553 26.52 -7.26 -11.90
CA GLU A 553 27.61 -6.33 -12.25
C GLU A 553 27.06 -5.09 -12.97
N HIS A 554 27.52 -3.89 -12.58
CA HIS A 554 27.24 -2.66 -13.30
C HIS A 554 27.82 -2.75 -14.73
N PRO A 555 27.04 -2.49 -15.80
CA PRO A 555 27.49 -2.66 -17.18
C PRO A 555 28.71 -1.78 -17.52
N ASP A 556 28.82 -0.57 -16.97
CA ASP A 556 29.95 0.33 -17.24
C ASP A 556 31.29 -0.10 -16.60
N LYS A 557 31.29 -1.02 -15.62
CA LYS A 557 32.56 -1.58 -15.08
C LYS A 557 33.30 -2.37 -16.14
N LYS A 558 32.59 -3.12 -16.99
CA LYS A 558 33.20 -3.86 -18.11
C LYS A 558 33.79 -2.96 -19.18
N ASP A 559 33.20 -1.78 -19.40
CA ASP A 559 33.70 -0.83 -20.40
C ASP A 559 34.85 0.02 -19.87
N LYS A 560 34.87 0.39 -18.57
CA LYS A 560 36.06 0.98 -17.92
C LYS A 560 37.23 -0.02 -17.89
N ASP A 561 37.01 -1.26 -17.46
CA ASP A 561 38.09 -2.28 -17.42
C ASP A 561 38.63 -2.65 -18.81
N LYS A 562 37.79 -2.61 -19.86
CA LYS A 562 38.23 -2.78 -21.25
C LYS A 562 38.98 -1.57 -21.78
N LYS A 563 38.62 -0.36 -21.34
CA LYS A 563 39.29 0.89 -21.71
C LYS A 563 40.65 0.99 -21.03
N ASP A 564 40.72 0.64 -19.75
CA ASP A 564 41.96 0.59 -18.96
C ASP A 564 42.88 -0.55 -19.41
N LYS A 565 42.34 -1.68 -19.88
CA LYS A 565 43.14 -2.72 -20.56
C LYS A 565 43.65 -2.27 -21.93
N LYS A 566 42.87 -1.49 -22.68
CA LYS A 566 43.32 -0.91 -23.96
C LYS A 566 44.40 0.16 -23.79
N GLU A 567 44.32 0.94 -22.72
CA GLU A 567 45.33 1.96 -22.38
C GLU A 567 46.60 1.30 -21.79
N LYS A 568 46.48 0.21 -21.03
CA LYS A 568 47.64 -0.58 -20.56
C LYS A 568 48.31 -1.43 -21.65
N GLU A 569 47.60 -1.80 -22.72
CA GLU A 569 48.18 -2.47 -23.90
C GLU A 569 48.82 -1.48 -24.89
N SER A 570 48.65 -0.16 -24.70
CA SER A 570 49.27 0.87 -25.55
C SER A 570 50.52 1.53 -24.96
N ASP A 571 50.93 1.16 -23.75
CA ASP A 571 52.04 1.79 -23.02
C ASP A 571 53.37 1.00 -23.06
N ASP A 572 53.50 -0.02 -23.92
CA ASP A 572 54.76 -0.76 -24.14
C ASP A 572 55.34 -0.52 -25.55
N GLU A 573 56.05 0.62 -25.74
CA GLU A 573 57.39 0.75 -26.38
C GLU A 573 57.73 2.23 -26.74
N PRO A 574 59.04 2.59 -26.80
CA PRO A 574 59.54 3.82 -26.18
C PRO A 574 59.74 5.02 -27.13
N ASP A 575 59.74 6.22 -26.53
CA ASP A 575 60.18 7.48 -27.14
C ASP A 575 61.68 7.49 -27.45
N ASP A 576 62.04 7.89 -28.68
CA ASP A 576 63.23 8.70 -28.97
C ASP A 576 62.84 9.78 -29.99
N PRO A 577 63.19 11.07 -29.78
CA PRO A 577 62.57 12.18 -30.48
C PRO A 577 63.46 12.70 -31.60
N GLU A 578 62.89 13.08 -32.75
CA GLU A 578 63.42 14.21 -33.51
C GLU A 578 62.47 14.70 -34.60
N ALA A 579 62.54 16.00 -34.84
CA ALA A 579 61.97 16.78 -35.92
C ALA A 579 60.47 17.15 -35.86
N VAL A 580 60.02 18.38 -36.17
CA VAL A 580 60.61 19.72 -36.29
C VAL A 580 59.40 20.64 -36.58
N THR A 581 59.28 21.71 -35.78
CA THR A 581 58.75 23.04 -36.13
C THR A 581 57.34 23.24 -36.72
N SER A 582 56.55 23.95 -35.92
CA SER A 582 56.05 25.32 -36.20
C SER A 582 54.83 25.55 -37.12
N THR A 583 53.76 25.99 -36.43
CA THR A 583 53.03 27.26 -36.61
C THR A 583 52.02 27.47 -37.76
N LEU A 584 50.80 27.76 -37.28
CA LEU A 584 49.87 28.86 -37.65
C LEU A 584 48.75 28.61 -38.68
N VAL A 585 47.52 28.62 -38.13
CA VAL A 585 46.37 29.54 -38.40
C VAL A 585 45.50 29.35 -39.66
N ASP A 586 44.23 29.08 -39.35
CA ASP A 586 42.94 29.51 -39.93
C ASP A 586 42.80 29.77 -41.45
N LYS A 587 41.84 29.09 -42.09
CA LYS A 587 40.53 29.66 -42.47
C LYS A 587 39.73 28.74 -43.42
N LYS A 588 38.43 28.68 -43.13
CA LYS A 588 37.26 28.55 -44.01
C LYS A 588 37.44 28.07 -45.46
N SER A 589 36.55 27.11 -45.78
CA SER A 589 35.66 27.01 -46.96
C SER A 589 35.81 25.77 -47.84
N LYS A 590 34.67 25.06 -47.96
CA LYS A 590 34.21 24.09 -48.99
C LYS A 590 34.54 24.54 -50.44
N PRO A 591 34.25 23.76 -51.52
CA PRO A 591 33.88 22.32 -51.64
C PRO A 591 34.57 21.58 -52.82
N GLY A 592 34.37 20.25 -52.88
CA GLY A 592 33.94 19.59 -54.11
C GLY A 592 34.92 18.65 -54.82
N LYS A 593 34.54 17.37 -54.93
CA LYS A 593 34.46 16.64 -56.22
C LYS A 593 33.73 15.30 -56.06
N LYS A 594 32.82 15.04 -57.00
CA LYS A 594 32.06 13.80 -57.24
C LYS A 594 32.90 12.79 -58.02
N SER A 595 32.64 11.51 -57.79
CA SER A 595 32.24 10.47 -58.80
C SER A 595 32.29 9.10 -58.11
N GLY A 596 31.16 8.43 -57.85
CA GLY A 596 30.58 7.35 -58.70
C GLY A 596 30.93 6.00 -58.05
N GLU A 597 30.09 4.98 -57.90
CA GLU A 597 28.84 4.59 -58.57
C GLU A 597 28.17 3.45 -57.73
N LYS A 598 26.83 3.49 -57.60
CA LYS A 598 25.82 2.39 -57.68
C LYS A 598 25.90 1.18 -56.70
N ASP A 599 24.82 0.61 -56.15
CA ASP A 599 23.41 0.49 -56.57
C ASP A 599 22.43 0.28 -55.38
N ASP A 600 21.16 0.60 -55.66
CA ASP A 600 19.86 0.14 -55.14
C ASP A 600 19.38 0.38 -53.67
N LYS A 601 18.53 1.42 -53.55
CA LYS A 601 17.08 1.43 -53.19
C LYS A 601 16.54 0.33 -52.26
N THR A 602 15.62 0.53 -51.32
CA THR A 602 14.71 1.61 -50.79
C THR A 602 14.02 0.93 -49.59
N SER A 603 13.60 1.56 -48.49
CA SER A 603 12.65 2.66 -48.38
C SER A 603 12.61 3.23 -46.95
N GLU A 604 12.71 4.55 -46.84
CA GLU A 604 12.04 5.37 -45.83
C GLU A 604 11.30 6.46 -46.61
N LYS A 605 10.23 7.01 -46.03
CA LYS A 605 10.12 8.47 -45.78
C LYS A 605 8.77 8.86 -45.20
N GLY A 606 8.84 9.67 -44.15
CA GLY A 606 7.88 10.75 -43.90
C GLY A 606 8.29 12.04 -44.61
N ASP A 607 7.28 12.89 -44.82
CA ASP A 607 7.17 14.36 -44.69
C ASP A 607 8.34 15.26 -45.19
N ASP A 608 8.14 16.43 -45.79
CA ASP A 608 7.09 17.44 -45.62
C ASP A 608 7.21 18.50 -46.76
N LYS A 609 6.10 19.23 -47.00
CA LYS A 609 5.95 20.60 -47.57
C LYS A 609 6.62 21.03 -48.89
N ASP A 610 5.81 21.49 -49.85
CA ASP A 610 5.53 22.93 -50.07
C ASP A 610 4.78 23.22 -51.39
N ASN A 611 4.09 24.37 -51.39
CA ASN A 611 3.75 25.27 -52.52
C ASN A 611 2.42 25.15 -53.32
N LYS A 612 1.64 26.24 -53.13
CA LYS A 612 1.09 27.21 -54.12
C LYS A 612 -0.07 26.82 -55.06
N GLU A 613 -1.17 27.52 -54.79
CA GLU A 613 -1.96 28.42 -55.66
C GLU A 613 -2.14 28.04 -57.14
N ASP A 614 -3.41 27.86 -57.52
CA ASP A 614 -3.92 28.31 -58.81
C ASP A 614 -5.35 28.89 -58.64
N ASP A 615 -5.56 30.00 -59.33
CA ASP A 615 -6.74 30.88 -59.38
C ASP A 615 -7.81 30.35 -60.37
N ARG A 616 -9.11 30.62 -60.12
CA ARG A 616 -10.19 30.82 -61.12
C ARG A 616 -11.61 30.88 -60.51
N THR A 617 -12.15 32.10 -60.48
CA THR A 617 -13.46 32.57 -60.99
C THR A 617 -14.77 31.74 -60.92
N LYS A 618 -15.77 32.39 -60.28
CA LYS A 618 -17.16 32.74 -60.72
C LYS A 618 -18.31 31.70 -60.84
N GLY A 619 -19.47 32.13 -60.32
CA GLY A 619 -20.84 31.80 -60.76
C GLY A 619 -21.69 31.22 -59.61
N ASP A 620 -22.51 31.99 -58.88
CA ASP A 620 -23.88 32.47 -59.19
C ASP A 620 -25.01 31.47 -58.80
N GLU A 621 -26.10 32.07 -58.30
CA GLU A 621 -27.46 31.53 -58.03
C GLU A 621 -27.68 30.65 -56.78
N LYS A 622 -28.83 30.63 -56.10
CA LYS A 622 -29.95 31.54 -55.78
C LYS A 622 -30.96 30.69 -54.97
N ASP A 623 -31.75 31.37 -54.12
CA ASP A 623 -33.12 31.03 -53.68
C ASP A 623 -33.40 29.91 -52.65
N ASP A 624 -33.73 30.39 -51.44
CA ASP A 624 -35.01 30.24 -50.70
C ASP A 624 -35.67 28.88 -50.42
N LYS A 625 -35.83 28.59 -49.11
CA LYS A 625 -37.10 28.34 -48.35
C LYS A 625 -36.75 27.96 -46.89
N LYS A 626 -36.99 28.75 -45.83
CA LYS A 626 -38.20 29.22 -45.13
C LYS A 626 -39.04 28.16 -44.35
N ASP A 627 -39.19 28.45 -43.06
CA ASP A 627 -40.31 28.23 -42.10
C ASP A 627 -39.85 27.46 -40.84
N GLU A 628 -39.61 28.05 -39.65
CA GLU A 628 -40.38 28.93 -38.74
C GLU A 628 -41.43 28.18 -37.87
N LYS A 629 -41.46 28.53 -36.56
CA LYS A 629 -42.43 28.27 -35.46
C LYS A 629 -41.95 27.30 -34.34
N THR A 630 -42.11 27.58 -33.03
CA THR A 630 -42.61 28.73 -32.25
C THR A 630 -42.20 28.56 -30.78
N LYS A 631 -42.02 29.68 -30.07
CA LYS A 631 -42.04 29.81 -28.61
C LYS A 631 -43.44 29.63 -28.04
N GLY A 632 -43.53 29.22 -26.77
CA GLY A 632 -44.70 29.38 -25.91
C GLY A 632 -44.28 29.42 -24.45
N ASP A 633 -44.29 30.62 -23.86
CA ASP A 633 -44.37 30.84 -22.43
C ASP A 633 -45.81 30.61 -21.97
N ASP A 634 -46.04 30.02 -20.79
CA ASP A 634 -47.10 30.54 -19.92
C ASP A 634 -46.88 30.19 -18.44
N LYS A 635 -47.18 31.20 -17.60
CA LYS A 635 -47.23 31.14 -16.14
C LYS A 635 -48.64 30.72 -15.72
N SER A 636 -48.76 30.00 -14.60
CA SER A 636 -49.91 30.19 -13.71
C SER A 636 -49.51 29.95 -12.25
N ASP A 637 -50.02 30.85 -11.44
CA ASP A 637 -49.80 31.07 -10.01
C ASP A 637 -51.22 31.09 -9.40
N GLU A 638 -51.45 30.33 -8.33
CA GLU A 638 -52.62 30.35 -7.42
C GLU A 638 -52.45 29.13 -6.48
N GLY A 639 -52.56 29.18 -5.16
CA GLY A 639 -53.01 30.20 -4.22
C GLY A 639 -52.86 29.66 -2.79
N GLU A 640 -52.97 30.59 -1.85
CA GLU A 640 -52.60 30.60 -0.43
C GLU A 640 -53.69 30.05 0.53
N LYS A 641 -53.30 29.82 1.80
CA LYS A 641 -54.12 29.77 3.07
C LYS A 641 -54.87 28.45 3.38
N THR A 642 -54.96 27.92 4.60
CA THR A 642 -54.84 28.44 5.99
C THR A 642 -54.76 27.29 7.03
N LYS A 643 -54.29 27.67 8.23
CA LYS A 643 -54.29 27.05 9.59
C LYS A 643 -55.40 26.03 9.96
N ASP A 644 -55.11 25.09 10.86
CA ASP A 644 -55.54 25.13 12.28
C ASP A 644 -55.04 23.93 13.13
N GLU A 645 -54.78 24.25 14.42
CA GLU A 645 -54.63 23.45 15.66
C GLU A 645 -53.47 22.47 15.89
#